data_AF-A0A3E2GRJ2-F1
#
_entry.id   AF-A0A3E2GRJ2-F1
#
_cell.length_a   1.000
_cell.length_b   1.000
_cell.length_c   1.000
_cell.angle_alpha   90.00
_cell.angle_beta   90.00
_cell.angle_gamma   90.00
#
_symmetry.space_group_name_H-M   'P 1'
#
loop_
_entity.id
_entity.type
_entity.pdbx_description
1 polymer ?
#
loop_
_entity_poly.entity_id
_entity_poly.type
_entity_poly.pdbx_seq_one_letter_code
_entity_poly.pdbx_strand_id
1 'polypeptide(L)'
;MSNPLRMTPQATRIAGHRGYSSAAPENTLAAFRKAREIGGKGVTCETDLALTRDGELILIHDETVDRTTNGHGLVCNMDYSEIAKLDAGRWFDATFTGERIPLLRDALLLARELGIIYQLELKIYNRNNEIFPKLRALINELQCADLLQFSSFDFVQLRALKEAIPDVPTVALSHSRLINPAAVAREANVDAVNLEIQHFPSGEARQLHEEGFAVFLHVPSPERLGNLKSYGVDVEAQVVGWVREGLLDQVISDDVAQVTPTTLTKTSTVLDLGKLKKWTFDPGARILIKPLKSSFSPQFSRSGTVTIPKLLANPSAQWHPGFGPRGMGPPMRMSEVAYSLTLPMESPRLNESSRTSTSTHQKTPLTNRNYRGRVRTGCLVCRARKVKCDEQRPGCQKCAKSNKTCVYRTASRWGSHLTPVHSNLRPISCQQDQISAWLGPENVPPQTETGEYPIHEPPLFLGNSSDSGICETLIISNDLKQANEGLSVPADADESPSNGNRVDAFSQGGDLSITETTRDRFQQTSQLIYFSTTMDLLAAPEVPASSLFCYFMDVVDCPLLSPYDRINWIRIKAYIVQLALQQTSVAKCLLALQTLYRAQVDHLPMTHAMSVYQAAITSFESISGDDTISFDIILVVAFLLCLCVATLPNEDDSNFGVLDGAFATRLEAWLLSGYQSSISLRIGAWLQLLNITTKRPGSPGILSKPLFKLVNDHIKEIPNLSELDRDTHPENSLYDTVATQVFTFYLRLQKMSDRVVEVTHYRRSRTTPADQAEVTDLMSALKTDLASLWEDRPAPLRLQPDKLREHFSTKISTPLIALAGVCIAAYHTEIIVIGRILGDPPFPTTEAKHALQQIRNIIDGDWNVSAEGTLNPGYVRPLFMYALESFQKDEIQWAADRLRQIKNPISRSNFLASFVEAHGEAQRAQGRRVTMKYFCYMTFGVPLPYM
;
A
#
# COMPACT_ATOMS: atom_id res chain seq x y z
N MET A 1 -6.54 25.67 39.74
CA MET A 1 -5.44 26.64 39.50
C MET A 1 -5.42 26.94 38.00
N SER A 2 -4.76 28.01 37.54
CA SER A 2 -4.54 28.21 36.10
C SER A 2 -3.52 27.18 35.59
N ASN A 3 -3.86 26.48 34.51
CA ASN A 3 -2.98 25.51 33.86
C ASN A 3 -1.64 26.17 33.46
N PRO A 4 -0.47 25.66 33.90
CA PRO A 4 0.83 26.31 33.70
C PRO A 4 1.35 26.23 32.27
N LEU A 5 0.71 25.45 31.40
CA LEU A 5 1.03 25.39 29.97
C LEU A 5 0.23 26.39 29.13
N ARG A 6 -0.73 27.13 29.71
CA ARG A 6 -1.50 28.17 28.99
C ARG A 6 -0.71 29.46 28.83
N MET A 7 -0.53 29.89 27.58
CA MET A 7 0.25 31.06 27.16
C MET A 7 -0.67 32.13 26.54
N THR A 8 -0.13 33.35 26.38
CA THR A 8 -0.74 34.38 25.53
C THR A 8 -0.16 34.32 24.11
N PRO A 9 -0.80 34.93 23.09
CA PRO A 9 -0.23 35.03 21.73
C PRO A 9 1.19 35.60 21.64
N GLN A 10 1.61 36.38 22.64
CA GLN A 10 2.94 36.98 22.73
C GLN A 10 3.94 36.12 23.52
N ALA A 11 3.48 35.04 24.14
CA ALA A 11 4.24 34.11 24.97
C ALA A 11 4.14 32.64 24.50
N THR A 12 3.47 32.36 23.38
CA THR A 12 3.42 31.05 22.73
C THR A 12 4.84 30.46 22.62
N ARG A 13 5.04 29.29 23.22
CA ARG A 13 6.34 28.64 23.33
C ARG A 13 6.80 28.13 21.97
N ILE A 14 8.11 28.19 21.75
CA ILE A 14 8.75 27.60 20.58
C ILE A 14 9.40 26.30 21.00
N ALA A 15 9.25 25.25 20.21
CA ALA A 15 9.85 23.96 20.47
C ALA A 15 10.57 23.37 19.25
N GLY A 16 11.65 22.64 19.51
CA GLY A 16 12.32 21.80 18.52
C GLY A 16 12.01 20.33 18.73
N HIS A 17 11.53 19.66 17.68
CA HIS A 17 11.31 18.20 17.67
C HIS A 17 12.66 17.49 17.66
N ARG A 18 12.96 16.73 18.73
CA ARG A 18 14.26 16.11 19.03
C ARG A 18 15.42 17.11 19.11
N GLY A 19 15.13 18.32 19.59
CA GLY A 19 16.00 19.51 19.50
C GLY A 19 15.87 20.23 18.15
N TYR A 20 16.93 20.90 17.66
CA TYR A 20 16.94 21.46 16.29
C TYR A 20 17.42 20.40 15.29
N SER A 21 16.62 19.35 15.13
CA SER A 21 16.94 18.15 14.35
C SER A 21 17.17 18.38 12.85
N SER A 22 16.67 19.48 12.26
CA SER A 22 17.01 19.82 10.86
C SER A 22 18.39 20.50 10.71
N ALA A 23 19.12 20.75 11.79
CA ALA A 23 20.41 21.46 11.78
C ALA A 23 21.51 20.80 12.63
N ALA A 24 21.18 19.77 13.39
CA ALA A 24 22.08 18.96 14.22
C ALA A 24 21.46 17.56 14.44
N PRO A 25 22.25 16.51 14.72
CA PRO A 25 21.74 15.15 14.93
C PRO A 25 20.69 15.07 16.05
N GLU A 26 19.56 14.44 15.75
CA GLU A 26 18.39 14.35 16.64
C GLU A 26 18.71 13.75 18.02
N ASN A 27 18.03 14.24 19.07
CA ASN A 27 18.19 13.80 20.47
C ASN A 27 19.59 13.96 21.09
N THR A 28 20.53 14.65 20.41
CA THR A 28 21.87 14.93 20.96
C THR A 28 21.94 16.24 21.76
N LEU A 29 22.95 16.36 22.62
CA LEU A 29 23.26 17.63 23.30
C LEU A 29 23.61 18.75 22.30
N ALA A 30 24.15 18.42 21.12
CA ALA A 30 24.33 19.39 20.03
C ALA A 30 22.98 19.95 19.53
N ALA A 31 21.96 19.11 19.30
CA ALA A 31 20.64 19.58 18.85
C ALA A 31 19.92 20.44 19.90
N PHE A 32 20.07 20.15 21.19
CA PHE A 32 19.51 20.97 22.26
C PHE A 32 20.23 22.33 22.38
N ARG A 33 21.57 22.36 22.29
CA ARG A 33 22.35 23.62 22.19
C ARG A 33 21.93 24.44 20.98
N LYS A 34 21.73 23.81 19.83
CA LYS A 34 21.32 24.46 18.57
C LYS A 34 19.88 25.01 18.66
N ALA A 35 18.96 24.30 19.30
CA ALA A 35 17.63 24.81 19.60
C ALA A 35 17.70 26.04 20.51
N ARG A 36 18.54 26.03 21.55
CA ARG A 36 18.75 27.17 22.45
C ARG A 36 19.33 28.41 21.77
N GLU A 37 20.27 28.21 20.85
CA GLU A 37 20.88 29.30 20.06
C GLU A 37 19.82 30.08 19.26
N ILE A 38 18.81 29.38 18.76
CA ILE A 38 17.90 29.87 17.72
C ILE A 38 16.51 30.22 18.26
N GLY A 39 15.95 29.39 19.15
CA GLY A 39 14.67 29.63 19.83
C GLY A 39 14.77 30.53 21.07
N GLY A 40 15.96 30.75 21.62
CA GLY A 40 16.18 31.59 22.79
C GLY A 40 15.98 30.88 24.14
N LYS A 41 16.01 31.64 25.25
CA LYS A 41 15.78 31.10 26.59
C LYS A 41 14.30 30.75 26.76
N GLY A 42 14.00 29.57 27.32
CA GLY A 42 12.64 29.05 27.42
C GLY A 42 12.15 28.32 26.17
N VAL A 43 13.02 28.10 25.17
CA VAL A 43 12.75 27.12 24.11
C VAL A 43 12.52 25.75 24.74
N THR A 44 11.54 25.02 24.22
CA THR A 44 11.32 23.62 24.59
C THR A 44 12.08 22.70 23.62
N CYS A 45 12.78 21.69 24.13
CA CYS A 45 13.26 20.59 23.31
C CYS A 45 12.34 19.40 23.56
N GLU A 46 11.55 19.05 22.58
CA GLU A 46 10.91 17.74 22.59
C GLU A 46 12.01 16.67 22.37
N THR A 47 11.90 15.52 23.04
CA THR A 47 12.92 14.46 23.02
C THR A 47 12.38 13.13 23.55
N ASP A 48 12.93 12.03 23.05
CA ASP A 48 12.45 10.66 23.28
C ASP A 48 13.12 9.96 24.47
N LEU A 49 12.35 9.33 25.37
CA LEU A 49 12.90 8.54 26.48
C LEU A 49 13.01 7.05 26.14
N ALA A 50 14.23 6.52 26.20
CA ALA A 50 14.53 5.09 26.18
C ALA A 50 15.21 4.61 27.47
N LEU A 51 15.24 3.30 27.66
CA LEU A 51 15.73 2.61 28.86
C LEU A 51 16.62 1.43 28.46
N THR A 52 17.85 1.42 28.95
CA THR A 52 18.86 0.41 28.63
C THR A 52 18.65 -0.93 29.36
N ARG A 53 19.50 -1.92 29.10
CA ARG A 53 19.51 -3.23 29.79
C ARG A 53 19.87 -3.09 31.27
N ASP A 54 20.90 -2.31 31.58
CA ASP A 54 21.30 -1.91 32.95
C ASP A 54 20.32 -0.89 33.58
N GLY A 55 19.39 -0.34 32.79
CA GLY A 55 18.27 0.45 33.26
C GLY A 55 18.56 1.94 33.44
N GLU A 56 19.55 2.47 32.74
CA GLU A 56 19.80 3.91 32.62
C GLU A 56 18.79 4.59 31.69
N LEU A 57 18.45 5.84 32.01
CA LEU A 57 17.51 6.67 31.24
C LEU A 57 18.27 7.51 30.21
N ILE A 58 18.04 7.24 28.93
CA ILE A 58 18.75 7.84 27.80
C ILE A 58 17.81 8.46 26.75
N LEU A 59 18.35 9.31 25.89
CA LEU A 59 17.58 10.02 24.86
C LEU A 59 17.84 9.47 23.45
N ILE A 60 16.88 8.72 22.91
CA ILE A 60 16.88 8.15 21.54
C ILE A 60 15.45 7.76 21.12
N HIS A 61 15.10 7.99 19.85
CA HIS A 61 13.75 7.76 19.32
C HIS A 61 13.43 6.29 19.03
N ASP A 62 14.38 5.61 18.37
CA ASP A 62 14.16 4.27 17.82
C ASP A 62 14.43 3.21 18.90
N GLU A 63 13.74 2.07 18.83
CA GLU A 63 14.04 0.92 19.70
C GLU A 63 15.43 0.33 19.44
N THR A 64 16.04 0.66 18.30
CA THR A 64 17.38 0.24 17.87
C THR A 64 18.34 1.42 17.70
N VAL A 65 19.63 1.18 17.88
CA VAL A 65 20.66 2.22 17.69
C VAL A 65 21.02 2.47 16.22
N ASP A 66 20.56 1.59 15.31
CA ASP A 66 21.00 1.44 13.92
C ASP A 66 20.87 2.69 13.04
N ARG A 67 19.77 3.46 13.16
CA ARG A 67 19.50 4.59 12.26
C ARG A 67 20.33 5.82 12.59
N THR A 68 20.56 6.07 13.88
CA THR A 68 21.13 7.32 14.40
C THR A 68 22.50 7.13 15.04
N THR A 69 23.17 5.99 14.81
CA THR A 69 24.54 5.76 15.28
C THR A 69 25.41 4.97 14.29
N ASN A 70 26.61 4.57 14.73
CA ASN A 70 27.46 3.58 14.07
C ASN A 70 27.39 2.17 14.69
N GLY A 71 26.43 1.91 15.58
CA GLY A 71 26.16 0.60 16.18
C GLY A 71 24.97 -0.12 15.56
N HIS A 72 24.69 -1.33 16.04
CA HIS A 72 23.54 -2.13 15.64
C HIS A 72 22.94 -2.86 16.85
N GLY A 73 21.61 -2.93 16.95
CA GLY A 73 20.90 -3.71 17.97
C GLY A 73 19.86 -2.91 18.77
N LEU A 74 19.03 -3.65 19.52
CA LEU A 74 17.98 -3.11 20.38
C LEU A 74 18.57 -2.43 21.63
N VAL A 75 18.13 -1.20 21.90
CA VAL A 75 18.53 -0.36 23.05
C VAL A 75 18.30 -1.08 24.38
N CYS A 76 17.15 -1.75 24.52
CA CYS A 76 16.78 -2.48 25.74
C CYS A 76 17.65 -3.74 26.00
N ASN A 77 18.43 -4.18 25.02
CA ASN A 77 19.35 -5.32 25.12
C ASN A 77 20.81 -4.91 25.34
N MET A 78 21.14 -3.62 25.36
CA MET A 78 22.50 -3.09 25.55
C MET A 78 22.64 -2.35 26.88
N ASP A 79 23.80 -2.44 27.53
CA ASP A 79 24.11 -1.60 28.69
C ASP A 79 24.49 -0.17 28.24
N TYR A 80 24.29 0.83 29.10
CA TYR A 80 24.71 2.20 28.79
C TYR A 80 26.23 2.29 28.56
N SER A 81 27.02 1.44 29.23
CA SER A 81 28.46 1.35 28.98
C SER A 81 28.82 0.91 27.55
N GLU A 82 27.89 0.26 26.82
CA GLU A 82 28.02 -0.13 25.42
C GLU A 82 27.54 1.01 24.52
N ILE A 83 26.36 1.56 24.81
CA ILE A 83 25.72 2.67 24.07
C ILE A 83 26.59 3.95 24.08
N ALA A 84 27.21 4.31 25.20
CA ALA A 84 28.06 5.49 25.35
C ALA A 84 29.33 5.48 24.46
N LYS A 85 29.67 4.33 23.86
CA LYS A 85 30.78 4.20 22.90
C LYS A 85 30.38 4.57 21.47
N LEU A 86 29.09 4.61 21.16
CA LEU A 86 28.54 4.87 19.83
C LEU A 86 28.61 6.35 19.44
N ASP A 87 28.88 6.63 18.17
CA ASP A 87 28.87 7.96 17.57
C ASP A 87 27.45 8.26 17.06
N ALA A 88 26.78 9.20 17.72
CA ALA A 88 25.39 9.58 17.46
C ALA A 88 25.25 10.80 16.53
N GLY A 89 26.35 11.30 15.95
CA GLY A 89 26.34 12.52 15.14
C GLY A 89 26.87 12.37 13.71
N ARG A 90 27.84 11.47 13.48
CA ARG A 90 28.49 11.30 12.17
C ARG A 90 27.55 10.88 11.04
N TRP A 91 26.42 10.24 11.35
CA TRP A 91 25.39 9.87 10.37
C TRP A 91 24.67 11.11 9.78
N PHE A 92 24.59 12.20 10.55
CA PHE A 92 23.94 13.45 10.17
C PHE A 92 24.89 14.33 9.34
N ASP A 93 26.05 14.65 9.91
CA ASP A 93 27.18 15.27 9.19
C ASP A 93 28.51 14.97 9.90
N ALA A 94 29.60 14.91 9.15
CA ALA A 94 30.92 14.61 9.67
C ALA A 94 31.42 15.62 10.73
N THR A 95 30.88 16.85 10.76
CA THR A 95 31.19 17.85 11.80
C THR A 95 30.66 17.51 13.19
N PHE A 96 29.70 16.58 13.32
CA PHE A 96 29.21 16.07 14.60
C PHE A 96 29.81 14.71 15.01
N THR A 97 30.90 14.28 14.34
CA THR A 97 31.64 13.05 14.72
C THR A 97 32.03 13.09 16.19
N GLY A 98 31.61 12.09 16.96
CA GLY A 98 31.88 11.96 18.39
C GLY A 98 30.79 12.49 19.34
N GLU A 99 29.70 13.08 18.83
CA GLU A 99 28.48 13.26 19.65
C GLU A 99 27.95 11.90 20.12
N ARG A 100 27.22 11.89 21.25
CA ARG A 100 26.78 10.68 21.96
C ARG A 100 25.27 10.69 22.17
N ILE A 101 24.69 9.50 22.33
CA ILE A 101 23.36 9.33 22.93
C ILE A 101 23.44 9.84 24.38
N PRO A 102 22.69 10.88 24.77
CA PRO A 102 22.79 11.44 26.12
C PRO A 102 22.06 10.59 27.17
N LEU A 103 22.56 10.63 28.40
CA LEU A 103 21.72 10.37 29.58
C LEU A 103 20.71 11.51 29.75
N LEU A 104 19.49 11.19 30.19
CA LEU A 104 18.50 12.17 30.62
C LEU A 104 19.06 13.09 31.72
N ARG A 105 19.92 12.56 32.60
CA ARG A 105 20.61 13.32 33.66
C ARG A 105 21.49 14.44 33.08
N ASP A 106 22.29 14.14 32.06
CA ASP A 106 23.19 15.12 31.44
C ASP A 106 22.40 16.15 30.61
N ALA A 107 21.34 15.71 29.95
CA ALA A 107 20.39 16.60 29.28
C ALA A 107 19.76 17.59 30.28
N LEU A 108 19.27 17.14 31.44
CA LEU A 108 18.67 17.99 32.48
C LEU A 108 19.65 19.00 33.08
N LEU A 109 20.93 18.62 33.25
CA LEU A 109 21.98 19.56 33.64
C LEU A 109 22.20 20.64 32.57
N LEU A 110 22.25 20.27 31.29
CA LEU A 110 22.32 21.22 30.17
C LEU A 110 21.08 22.14 30.11
N ALA A 111 19.89 21.63 30.42
CA ALA A 111 18.68 22.46 30.46
C ALA A 111 18.73 23.53 31.55
N ARG A 112 19.32 23.22 32.71
CA ARG A 112 19.55 24.22 33.77
C ARG A 112 20.60 25.25 33.37
N GLU A 113 21.71 24.82 32.77
CA GLU A 113 22.76 25.71 32.26
C GLU A 113 22.21 26.73 31.26
N LEU A 114 21.40 26.24 30.31
CA LEU A 114 20.95 27.02 29.16
C LEU A 114 19.60 27.71 29.36
N GLY A 115 18.76 27.22 30.27
CA GLY A 115 17.35 27.58 30.37
C GLY A 115 16.53 27.02 29.20
N ILE A 116 16.60 25.70 29.02
CA ILE A 116 15.75 24.90 28.12
C ILE A 116 14.70 24.19 29.00
N ILE A 117 13.53 23.88 28.44
CA ILE A 117 12.56 22.94 29.01
C ILE A 117 12.57 21.68 28.14
N TYR A 118 12.55 20.46 28.69
CA TYR A 118 12.29 19.27 27.87
C TYR A 118 10.81 18.92 27.86
N GLN A 119 10.31 18.51 26.69
CA GLN A 119 9.09 17.73 26.58
C GLN A 119 9.52 16.29 26.28
N LEU A 120 9.51 15.46 27.32
CA LEU A 120 10.07 14.11 27.30
C LEU A 120 8.99 13.10 26.93
N GLU A 121 9.11 12.44 25.77
CA GLU A 121 8.15 11.43 25.32
C GLU A 121 8.44 10.05 25.93
N LEU A 122 7.47 9.47 26.62
CA LEU A 122 7.54 8.09 27.16
C LEU A 122 6.97 7.10 26.13
N LYS A 123 7.83 6.18 25.67
CA LYS A 123 7.50 5.13 24.68
C LYS A 123 7.48 3.70 25.25
N ILE A 124 7.72 3.55 26.56
CA ILE A 124 7.93 2.25 27.20
C ILE A 124 6.72 1.89 28.07
N TYR A 125 5.66 1.41 27.43
CA TYR A 125 4.32 1.28 28.04
C TYR A 125 4.22 0.23 29.17
N ASN A 126 5.13 -0.75 29.22
CA ASN A 126 5.06 -1.91 30.11
C ASN A 126 6.03 -1.88 31.32
N ARG A 127 6.82 -0.80 31.53
CA ARG A 127 7.79 -0.68 32.64
C ARG A 127 7.54 0.53 33.56
N ASN A 128 6.30 0.99 33.67
CA ASN A 128 5.90 2.16 34.48
C ASN A 128 6.35 2.06 35.96
N ASN A 129 6.29 0.86 36.53
CA ASN A 129 6.73 0.54 37.89
C ASN A 129 8.25 0.69 38.12
N GLU A 130 9.05 0.72 37.06
CA GLU A 130 10.50 0.96 37.11
C GLU A 130 10.84 2.40 36.72
N ILE A 131 10.19 2.91 35.66
CA ILE A 131 10.50 4.22 35.07
C ILE A 131 10.00 5.36 35.96
N PHE A 132 8.78 5.29 36.51
CA PHE A 132 8.23 6.41 37.28
C PHE A 132 9.03 6.65 38.59
N PRO A 133 9.46 5.62 39.35
CA PRO A 133 10.37 5.83 40.48
C PRO A 133 11.73 6.40 40.07
N LYS A 134 12.32 5.94 38.95
CA LYS A 134 13.60 6.48 38.44
C LYS A 134 13.48 7.95 38.05
N LEU A 135 12.42 8.34 37.32
CA LEU A 135 12.12 9.73 36.99
C LEU A 135 11.91 10.57 38.27
N ARG A 136 11.07 10.13 39.20
CA ARG A 136 10.82 10.82 40.47
C ARG A 136 12.09 11.02 41.29
N ALA A 137 12.97 10.02 41.34
CA ALA A 137 14.26 10.09 42.02
C ALA A 137 15.19 11.12 41.37
N LEU A 138 15.35 11.07 40.04
CA LEU A 138 16.18 12.02 39.29
C LEU A 138 15.67 13.46 39.41
N ILE A 139 14.35 13.66 39.36
CA ILE A 139 13.71 14.97 39.55
C ILE A 139 13.93 15.49 40.98
N ASN A 140 13.95 14.61 41.99
CA ASN A 140 14.26 14.98 43.38
C ASN A 140 15.76 15.27 43.58
N GLU A 141 16.66 14.49 42.98
CA GLU A 141 18.11 14.72 43.03
C GLU A 141 18.47 16.08 42.42
N LEU A 142 17.96 16.34 41.21
CA LEU A 142 18.28 17.55 40.45
C LEU A 142 17.37 18.73 40.78
N GLN A 143 16.26 18.55 41.50
CA GLN A 143 15.25 19.58 41.77
C GLN A 143 14.78 20.28 40.47
N CYS A 144 14.36 19.52 39.45
CA CYS A 144 14.22 20.00 38.06
C CYS A 144 12.82 19.82 37.43
N ALA A 145 11.76 19.71 38.24
CA ALA A 145 10.38 19.59 37.74
C ALA A 145 9.94 20.79 36.88
N ASP A 146 10.53 21.97 37.11
CA ASP A 146 10.34 23.20 36.35
C ASP A 146 10.93 23.17 34.92
N LEU A 147 11.84 22.23 34.66
CA LEU A 147 12.53 22.05 33.38
C LEU A 147 11.93 20.90 32.54
N LEU A 148 10.78 20.33 32.95
CA LEU A 148 10.18 19.15 32.36
C LEU A 148 8.69 19.34 32.00
N GLN A 149 8.30 18.59 30.97
CA GLN A 149 6.93 18.23 30.60
C GLN A 149 7.01 16.77 30.15
N PHE A 150 6.01 15.94 30.42
CA PHE A 150 5.94 14.56 29.92
C PHE A 150 4.95 14.46 28.77
N SER A 151 5.28 13.72 27.71
CA SER A 151 4.36 13.40 26.61
C SER A 151 4.28 11.89 26.35
N SER A 152 3.17 11.44 25.76
CA SER A 152 3.04 10.08 25.20
C SER A 152 1.78 10.00 24.32
N PHE A 153 1.72 8.95 23.48
CA PHE A 153 0.49 8.51 22.83
C PHE A 153 -0.37 7.60 23.74
N ASP A 154 0.19 7.03 24.81
CA ASP A 154 -0.56 6.24 25.79
C ASP A 154 -1.14 7.15 26.89
N PHE A 155 -2.45 7.38 26.81
CA PHE A 155 -3.16 8.24 27.77
C PHE A 155 -3.43 7.55 29.11
N VAL A 156 -3.36 6.21 29.16
CA VAL A 156 -3.41 5.44 30.42
C VAL A 156 -2.08 5.59 31.16
N GLN A 157 -0.95 5.51 30.43
CA GLN A 157 0.37 5.83 30.98
C GLN A 157 0.45 7.29 31.46
N LEU A 158 -0.03 8.26 30.68
CA LEU A 158 -0.03 9.68 31.11
C LEU A 158 -0.84 9.92 32.39
N ARG A 159 -2.03 9.31 32.52
CA ARG A 159 -2.83 9.44 33.76
C ARG A 159 -2.10 8.88 34.97
N ALA A 160 -1.54 7.67 34.86
CA ALA A 160 -0.77 7.05 35.93
C ALA A 160 0.53 7.84 36.25
N LEU A 161 1.15 8.46 35.26
CA LEU A 161 2.32 9.32 35.43
C LEU A 161 1.96 10.64 36.13
N LYS A 162 0.80 11.23 35.82
CA LYS A 162 0.26 12.42 36.50
C LYS A 162 -0.06 12.15 37.97
N GLU A 163 -0.55 10.94 38.28
CA GLU A 163 -0.77 10.49 39.67
C GLU A 163 0.57 10.29 40.41
N ALA A 164 1.61 9.77 39.75
CA ALA A 164 2.92 9.50 40.36
C ALA A 164 3.84 10.73 40.48
N ILE A 165 3.76 11.69 39.55
CA ILE A 165 4.63 12.88 39.44
C ILE A 165 3.77 14.12 39.11
N PRO A 166 2.86 14.55 40.02
CA PRO A 166 1.86 15.59 39.75
C PRO A 166 2.43 17.01 39.58
N ASP A 167 3.67 17.25 40.03
CA ASP A 167 4.44 18.48 39.92
C ASP A 167 4.99 18.73 38.49
N VAL A 168 4.97 17.73 37.61
CA VAL A 168 5.36 17.87 36.20
C VAL A 168 4.11 17.93 35.30
N PRO A 169 4.03 18.87 34.33
CA PRO A 169 2.95 18.91 33.34
C PRO A 169 2.98 17.73 32.36
N THR A 170 1.81 17.36 31.83
CA THR A 170 1.58 16.21 30.96
C THR A 170 0.87 16.62 29.66
N VAL A 171 1.27 16.00 28.55
CA VAL A 171 0.92 16.39 27.18
C VAL A 171 0.48 15.15 26.38
N ALA A 172 -0.80 15.06 26.06
CA ALA A 172 -1.35 14.00 25.23
C ALA A 172 -0.97 14.19 23.75
N LEU A 173 -0.39 13.17 23.12
CA LEU A 173 -0.08 13.16 21.68
C LEU A 173 -1.15 12.38 20.90
N SER A 174 -1.68 12.92 19.82
CA SER A 174 -2.68 12.20 19.00
C SER A 174 -2.54 12.46 17.50
N HIS A 175 -2.13 11.42 16.76
CA HIS A 175 -2.25 11.38 15.29
C HIS A 175 -3.72 11.25 14.82
N SER A 176 -4.63 10.84 15.71
CA SER A 176 -6.06 10.63 15.40
C SER A 176 -6.88 11.90 15.59
N ARG A 177 -7.94 12.08 14.79
CA ARG A 177 -8.95 13.13 15.03
C ARG A 177 -9.98 12.64 16.04
N LEU A 178 -9.86 13.08 17.29
CA LEU A 178 -10.80 12.72 18.36
C LEU A 178 -12.14 13.44 18.16
N ILE A 179 -13.26 12.75 18.42
CA ILE A 179 -14.61 13.33 18.33
C ILE A 179 -14.84 14.38 19.43
N ASN A 180 -14.25 14.16 20.60
CA ASN A 180 -14.28 15.09 21.73
C ASN A 180 -12.91 15.09 22.45
N PRO A 181 -11.91 15.82 21.91
CA PRO A 181 -10.55 15.82 22.49
C PRO A 181 -10.51 16.35 23.92
N ALA A 182 -11.39 17.29 24.28
CA ALA A 182 -11.42 17.86 25.62
C ALA A 182 -11.97 16.86 26.66
N ALA A 183 -12.97 16.03 26.34
CA ALA A 183 -13.39 14.96 27.22
C ALA A 183 -12.28 13.93 27.46
N VAL A 184 -11.59 13.51 26.40
CA VAL A 184 -10.47 12.56 26.50
C VAL A 184 -9.31 13.15 27.31
N ALA A 185 -8.97 14.43 27.12
CA ALA A 185 -7.96 15.12 27.92
C ALA A 185 -8.33 15.18 29.42
N ARG A 186 -9.63 15.37 29.72
CA ARG A 186 -10.18 15.38 31.08
C ARG A 186 -10.11 14.00 31.75
N GLU A 187 -10.42 12.94 31.00
CA GLU A 187 -10.40 11.54 31.49
C GLU A 187 -8.97 10.99 31.64
N ALA A 188 -8.02 11.51 30.85
CA ALA A 188 -6.58 11.28 30.99
C ALA A 188 -5.91 12.16 32.06
N ASN A 189 -6.61 13.19 32.58
CA ASN A 189 -6.12 14.18 33.54
C ASN A 189 -4.85 14.94 33.06
N VAL A 190 -4.75 15.23 31.75
CA VAL A 190 -3.57 15.90 31.15
C VAL A 190 -3.67 17.43 31.17
N ASP A 191 -2.52 18.11 31.09
CA ASP A 191 -2.45 19.57 31.08
C ASP A 191 -2.51 20.15 29.65
N ALA A 192 -2.04 19.40 28.64
CA ALA A 192 -2.03 19.81 27.24
C ALA A 192 -2.40 18.67 26.27
N VAL A 193 -2.77 19.04 25.05
CA VAL A 193 -2.93 18.13 23.90
C VAL A 193 -2.15 18.68 22.71
N ASN A 194 -1.31 17.86 22.09
CA ASN A 194 -0.67 18.16 20.82
C ASN A 194 -1.54 17.69 19.65
N LEU A 195 -2.07 18.63 18.88
CA LEU A 195 -2.92 18.36 17.72
C LEU A 195 -2.11 18.26 16.44
N GLU A 196 -2.57 17.39 15.52
CA GLU A 196 -2.08 17.38 14.15
C GLU A 196 -2.58 18.58 13.34
N ILE A 197 -1.70 19.08 12.46
CA ILE A 197 -1.92 20.29 11.68
C ILE A 197 -3.10 20.21 10.70
N GLN A 198 -3.45 18.99 10.30
CA GLN A 198 -4.61 18.69 9.44
C GLN A 198 -5.95 18.71 10.18
N HIS A 199 -5.96 18.59 11.51
CA HIS A 199 -7.18 18.62 12.32
C HIS A 199 -7.48 20.05 12.80
N PHE A 200 -6.44 20.80 13.14
CA PHE A 200 -6.48 22.14 13.72
C PHE A 200 -7.54 23.12 13.15
N PRO A 201 -7.81 23.18 11.82
CA PRO A 201 -8.83 24.09 11.28
C PRO A 201 -10.27 23.82 11.73
N SER A 202 -10.55 22.67 12.36
CA SER A 202 -11.93 22.16 12.54
C SER A 202 -12.57 22.53 13.87
N GLY A 203 -11.85 23.22 14.76
CA GLY A 203 -12.37 23.82 16.00
C GLY A 203 -11.87 23.18 17.31
N GLU A 204 -11.19 22.04 17.26
CA GLU A 204 -10.71 21.26 18.40
C GLU A 204 -9.84 22.11 19.37
N ALA A 205 -8.99 22.99 18.81
CA ALA A 205 -8.16 23.90 19.59
C ALA A 205 -8.98 24.87 20.46
N ARG A 206 -10.13 25.35 19.96
CA ARG A 206 -11.04 26.23 20.73
C ARG A 206 -11.71 25.45 21.84
N GLN A 207 -12.20 24.25 21.55
CA GLN A 207 -12.84 23.38 22.54
C GLN A 207 -11.90 23.06 23.72
N LEU A 208 -10.65 22.70 23.42
CA LEU A 208 -9.60 22.47 24.42
C LEU A 208 -9.31 23.74 25.24
N HIS A 209 -9.21 24.90 24.58
CA HIS A 209 -8.99 26.19 25.23
C HIS A 209 -10.14 26.63 26.13
N GLU A 210 -11.39 26.36 25.75
CA GLU A 210 -12.61 26.67 26.50
C GLU A 210 -12.74 25.80 27.76
N GLU A 211 -12.27 24.53 27.71
CA GLU A 211 -12.16 23.67 28.88
C GLU A 211 -10.86 23.88 29.71
N GLY A 212 -9.94 24.73 29.25
CA GLY A 212 -8.74 25.14 29.99
C GLY A 212 -7.47 24.29 29.74
N PHE A 213 -7.52 23.34 28.81
CA PHE A 213 -6.35 22.60 28.33
C PHE A 213 -5.49 23.50 27.42
N ALA A 214 -4.19 23.26 27.41
CA ALA A 214 -3.28 23.93 26.48
C ALA A 214 -3.18 23.15 25.16
N VAL A 215 -3.02 23.86 24.05
CA VAL A 215 -2.98 23.29 22.69
C VAL A 215 -1.60 23.50 22.08
N PHE A 216 -0.94 22.38 21.80
CA PHE A 216 0.34 22.33 21.12
C PHE A 216 0.13 21.90 19.66
N LEU A 217 1.04 22.28 18.77
CA LEU A 217 0.96 21.95 17.35
C LEU A 217 2.34 21.63 16.79
N HIS A 218 2.46 20.47 16.13
CA HIS A 218 3.61 20.15 15.31
C HIS A 218 3.45 20.71 13.88
N VAL A 219 4.48 21.40 13.40
CA VAL A 219 4.57 22.02 12.08
C VAL A 219 5.67 21.29 11.29
N PRO A 220 5.34 20.57 10.20
CA PRO A 220 6.35 19.91 9.38
C PRO A 220 7.38 20.88 8.80
N SER A 221 8.63 20.40 8.64
CA SER A 221 9.73 21.19 8.09
C SER A 221 9.41 21.87 6.74
N PRO A 222 10.06 23.03 6.42
CA PRO A 222 9.75 23.81 5.22
C PRO A 222 9.83 23.04 3.89
N GLU A 223 10.67 22.01 3.80
CA GLU A 223 10.76 21.16 2.60
C GLU A 223 9.48 20.34 2.37
N ARG A 224 8.85 19.84 3.45
CA ARG A 224 7.57 19.13 3.38
C ARG A 224 6.43 20.08 2.98
N LEU A 225 6.41 21.29 3.54
CA LEU A 225 5.39 22.30 3.26
C LEU A 225 5.52 22.97 1.87
N GLY A 226 6.72 22.99 1.28
CA GLY A 226 6.98 23.66 0.01
C GLY A 226 6.08 23.22 -1.15
N ASN A 227 5.66 21.95 -1.18
CA ASN A 227 4.69 21.44 -2.16
C ASN A 227 3.30 22.04 -1.94
N LEU A 228 2.79 22.03 -0.70
CA LEU A 228 1.48 22.61 -0.34
C LEU A 228 1.43 24.10 -0.67
N LYS A 229 2.49 24.83 -0.31
CA LYS A 229 2.67 26.27 -0.59
C LYS A 229 2.67 26.57 -2.10
N SER A 230 3.20 25.65 -2.93
CA SER A 230 3.17 25.77 -4.40
C SER A 230 1.79 25.51 -5.01
N TYR A 231 0.91 24.78 -4.31
CA TYR A 231 -0.51 24.62 -4.65
C TYR A 231 -1.42 25.68 -4.00
N GLY A 232 -0.86 26.74 -3.39
CA GLY A 232 -1.61 27.83 -2.78
C GLY A 232 -2.00 27.63 -1.31
N VAL A 233 -1.61 26.51 -0.68
CA VAL A 233 -1.87 26.23 0.73
C VAL A 233 -0.67 26.67 1.57
N ASP A 234 -0.67 27.93 1.99
CA ASP A 234 0.38 28.48 2.85
C ASP A 234 0.13 28.15 4.34
N VAL A 235 0.53 26.94 4.73
CA VAL A 235 0.43 26.41 6.09
C VAL A 235 1.14 27.30 7.12
N GLU A 236 2.27 27.92 6.75
CA GLU A 236 3.02 28.81 7.64
C GLU A 236 2.23 30.09 7.93
N ALA A 237 1.50 30.62 6.95
CA ALA A 237 0.58 31.74 7.15
C ALA A 237 -0.66 31.34 7.99
N GLN A 238 -1.13 30.10 7.90
CA GLN A 238 -2.23 29.57 8.73
C GLN A 238 -1.84 29.48 10.21
N VAL A 239 -0.68 28.86 10.51
CA VAL A 239 -0.12 28.79 11.88
C VAL A 239 0.05 30.18 12.48
N VAL A 240 0.55 31.13 11.69
CA VAL A 240 0.67 32.53 12.11
C VAL A 240 -0.70 33.19 12.41
N GLY A 241 -1.75 32.82 11.68
CA GLY A 241 -3.12 33.21 12.02
C GLY A 241 -3.55 32.66 13.38
N TRP A 242 -3.37 31.36 13.60
CA TRP A 242 -3.78 30.67 14.82
C TRP A 242 -3.03 31.13 16.08
N VAL A 243 -1.74 31.45 15.97
CA VAL A 243 -0.97 32.10 17.06
C VAL A 243 -1.58 33.47 17.38
N ARG A 244 -1.88 34.30 16.37
CA ARG A 244 -2.49 35.63 16.57
C ARG A 244 -3.91 35.58 17.13
N GLU A 245 -4.68 34.54 16.80
CA GLU A 245 -6.00 34.25 17.37
C GLU A 245 -5.93 33.71 18.81
N GLY A 246 -4.74 33.34 19.32
CA GLY A 246 -4.58 32.75 20.65
C GLY A 246 -5.07 31.30 20.74
N LEU A 247 -4.95 30.55 19.65
CA LEU A 247 -5.31 29.12 19.57
C LEU A 247 -4.12 28.18 19.82
N LEU A 248 -2.93 28.72 20.10
CA LEU A 248 -1.68 27.96 20.22
C LEU A 248 -0.86 28.40 21.44
N ASP A 249 -0.57 27.46 22.33
CA ASP A 249 0.30 27.64 23.49
C ASP A 249 1.75 27.26 23.21
N GLN A 250 2.00 26.28 22.34
CA GLN A 250 3.33 25.88 21.87
C GLN A 250 3.31 25.46 20.40
N VAL A 251 4.38 25.77 19.66
CA VAL A 251 4.57 25.35 18.26
C VAL A 251 5.90 24.60 18.14
N ILE A 252 5.86 23.38 17.62
CA ILE A 252 6.98 22.44 17.51
C ILE A 252 7.35 22.26 16.02
N SER A 253 8.64 22.19 15.67
CA SER A 253 9.10 21.82 14.31
C SER A 253 10.46 21.13 14.34
N ASP A 254 10.79 20.35 13.31
CA ASP A 254 12.16 19.90 13.02
C ASP A 254 13.11 21.11 12.82
N ASP A 255 12.57 22.21 12.26
CA ASP A 255 13.28 23.45 11.97
C ASP A 255 12.88 24.56 12.94
N VAL A 256 13.64 24.73 14.02
CA VAL A 256 13.37 25.74 15.06
C VAL A 256 13.32 27.17 14.47
N ALA A 257 14.07 27.48 13.41
CA ALA A 257 14.06 28.81 12.81
C ALA A 257 12.72 29.14 12.12
N GLN A 258 12.04 28.13 11.56
CA GLN A 258 10.71 28.25 10.95
C GLN A 258 9.67 28.78 11.94
N VAL A 259 9.75 28.34 13.20
CA VAL A 259 8.78 28.63 14.25
C VAL A 259 9.19 29.79 15.18
N THR A 260 10.37 30.39 15.01
CA THR A 260 10.76 31.57 15.83
C THR A 260 9.75 32.73 15.72
N PRO A 261 9.60 33.58 16.76
CA PRO A 261 8.70 34.74 16.71
C PRO A 261 9.05 35.71 15.57
N THR A 262 10.33 35.79 15.20
CA THR A 262 10.81 36.56 14.04
C THR A 262 10.23 36.04 12.72
N THR A 263 10.08 34.73 12.55
CA THR A 263 9.45 34.15 11.36
C THR A 263 7.93 34.26 11.43
N LEU A 264 7.33 33.98 12.59
CA LEU A 264 5.88 34.10 12.83
C LEU A 264 5.34 35.55 12.71
N THR A 265 6.21 36.56 12.80
CA THR A 265 5.86 37.98 12.57
C THR A 265 6.22 38.47 11.16
N LYS A 266 7.19 37.84 10.45
CA LYS A 266 7.67 38.28 9.13
C LYS A 266 6.71 38.07 7.97
N THR A 267 5.68 37.24 8.12
CA THR A 267 4.58 37.12 7.13
C THR A 267 3.61 38.31 7.23
N SER A 268 4.15 39.53 7.26
CA SER A 268 3.44 40.79 7.04
C SER A 268 3.40 41.10 5.54
N THR A 269 2.85 40.19 4.74
CA THR A 269 2.46 40.49 3.37
C THR A 269 1.28 41.47 3.46
N VAL A 270 1.61 42.77 3.44
CA VAL A 270 0.61 43.83 3.41
C VAL A 270 -0.33 43.59 2.24
N LEU A 271 -1.63 43.39 2.53
CA LEU A 271 -2.67 43.54 1.52
C LEU A 271 -2.53 44.93 0.91
N ASP A 272 -2.26 45.00 -0.39
CA ASP A 272 -2.06 46.25 -1.13
C ASP A 272 -3.37 47.05 -1.25
N LEU A 273 -3.73 47.70 -0.15
CA LEU A 273 -4.85 48.63 -0.05
C LEU A 273 -4.68 49.85 -0.96
N GLY A 274 -3.50 50.04 -1.57
CA GLY A 274 -3.23 51.05 -2.60
C GLY A 274 -4.06 50.88 -3.88
N LYS A 275 -4.80 49.78 -4.05
CA LYS A 275 -5.67 49.52 -5.21
C LYS A 275 -7.18 49.62 -4.96
N LEU A 276 -7.64 49.92 -3.74
CA LEU A 276 -9.03 50.31 -3.48
C LEU A 276 -9.16 51.84 -3.44
N LYS A 277 -9.29 52.45 -4.62
CA LYS A 277 -9.52 53.91 -4.75
C LYS A 277 -10.93 54.31 -4.30
N LYS A 278 -11.01 55.50 -3.68
CA LYS A 278 -12.22 56.25 -3.31
C LYS A 278 -13.14 55.61 -2.26
N TRP A 279 -12.79 55.80 -0.98
CA TRP A 279 -13.67 56.52 -0.04
C TRP A 279 -12.82 57.54 0.71
N THR A 280 -13.30 58.78 0.86
CA THR A 280 -12.57 59.87 1.53
C THR A 280 -12.95 59.93 3.01
N PHE A 281 -11.97 59.86 3.90
CA PHE A 281 -12.16 60.10 5.33
C PHE A 281 -11.80 61.54 5.69
N ASP A 282 -12.65 62.18 6.50
CA ASP A 282 -12.46 63.53 7.03
C ASP A 282 -11.63 63.49 8.33
N PRO A 283 -10.47 64.16 8.42
CA PRO A 283 -9.56 64.08 9.57
C PRO A 283 -10.03 64.91 10.78
N GLY A 284 -11.27 64.70 11.25
CA GLY A 284 -11.86 65.43 12.39
C GLY A 284 -12.54 64.59 13.48
N ALA A 285 -12.94 63.35 13.19
CA ALA A 285 -13.80 62.56 14.10
C ALA A 285 -13.03 61.68 15.11
N ARG A 286 -13.09 62.03 16.40
CA ARG A 286 -12.71 61.12 17.50
C ARG A 286 -13.88 60.19 17.84
N ILE A 287 -13.65 58.87 17.87
CA ILE A 287 -14.65 57.89 18.34
C ILE A 287 -14.20 57.30 19.67
N LEU A 288 -15.04 57.46 20.70
CA LEU A 288 -14.95 56.75 21.98
C LEU A 288 -15.91 55.56 21.94
N ILE A 289 -15.40 54.35 22.19
CA ILE A 289 -16.23 53.14 22.28
C ILE A 289 -16.59 52.90 23.75
N LYS A 290 -17.89 52.84 24.05
CA LYS A 290 -18.43 52.29 25.30
C LYS A 290 -19.05 50.91 25.02
N PRO A 291 -18.98 49.96 25.98
CA PRO A 291 -19.56 48.63 25.80
C PRO A 291 -21.09 48.65 25.80
N LEU A 292 -21.70 47.80 24.97
CA LEU A 292 -23.13 47.54 24.95
C LEU A 292 -23.45 46.27 25.76
N LYS A 293 -24.54 46.32 26.53
CA LYS A 293 -25.07 45.15 27.23
C LYS A 293 -25.91 44.31 26.27
N SER A 294 -25.79 42.98 26.34
CA SER A 294 -26.77 42.04 25.81
C SER A 294 -27.68 41.54 26.92
N SER A 295 -28.97 41.39 26.62
CA SER A 295 -29.96 40.80 27.52
C SER A 295 -31.22 40.44 26.74
N PHE A 296 -31.51 39.15 26.55
CA PHE A 296 -32.88 38.62 26.45
C PHE A 296 -32.90 37.08 26.40
N SER A 297 -33.76 36.50 27.24
CA SER A 297 -34.35 35.14 27.15
C SER A 297 -35.80 35.27 27.63
N PRO A 298 -36.76 34.46 27.13
CA PRO A 298 -37.33 33.42 28.00
C PRO A 298 -37.78 32.14 27.25
N GLN A 299 -38.52 31.26 27.93
CA GLN A 299 -38.93 29.92 27.49
C GLN A 299 -40.47 29.73 27.40
N PHE A 300 -40.87 28.53 26.92
CA PHE A 300 -42.09 27.76 27.23
C PHE A 300 -43.44 27.94 26.48
N SER A 301 -43.83 26.81 25.83
CA SER A 301 -45.12 26.07 25.96
C SER A 301 -46.34 26.29 25.02
N ARG A 302 -46.72 25.17 24.38
CA ARG A 302 -48.05 24.56 24.08
C ARG A 302 -49.24 25.32 23.44
N SER A 303 -49.85 24.56 22.51
CA SER A 303 -51.24 24.56 21.97
C SER A 303 -51.73 25.68 21.06
N GLY A 304 -52.47 25.28 20.01
CA GLY A 304 -53.15 26.17 19.05
C GLY A 304 -53.40 25.50 17.68
N THR A 305 -54.62 25.06 17.41
CA THR A 305 -55.12 24.66 16.07
C THR A 305 -55.98 25.76 15.46
N VAL A 306 -55.89 25.99 14.14
CA VAL A 306 -56.88 26.58 13.19
C VAL A 306 -56.17 26.80 11.83
N THR A 307 -56.46 26.07 10.74
CA THR A 307 -57.59 26.11 9.77
C THR A 307 -57.34 27.02 8.55
N ILE A 308 -57.74 26.52 7.36
CA ILE A 308 -57.43 27.03 6.00
C ILE A 308 -58.54 27.94 5.43
N PRO A 309 -58.21 28.94 4.60
CA PRO A 309 -59.09 29.43 3.52
C PRO A 309 -58.64 29.01 2.10
N LYS A 310 -59.60 28.76 1.20
CA LYS A 310 -59.39 28.41 -0.24
C LYS A 310 -59.79 29.57 -1.18
N LEU A 311 -59.19 29.60 -2.37
CA LEU A 311 -59.70 30.08 -3.69
C LEU A 311 -58.76 29.45 -4.76
N LEU A 312 -59.12 28.78 -5.87
CA LEU A 312 -60.22 28.86 -6.86
C LEU A 312 -60.15 30.14 -7.73
N ALA A 313 -60.16 30.13 -9.08
CA ALA A 313 -60.14 29.08 -10.13
C ALA A 313 -59.55 29.69 -11.46
N ASN A 314 -59.59 29.18 -12.71
CA ASN A 314 -60.23 28.05 -13.41
C ASN A 314 -59.46 27.74 -14.75
N PRO A 315 -59.65 26.59 -15.47
CA PRO A 315 -58.80 26.17 -16.61
C PRO A 315 -59.47 26.12 -18.02
N SER A 316 -58.65 25.97 -19.07
CA SER A 316 -59.02 25.58 -20.47
C SER A 316 -57.73 25.32 -21.31
N ALA A 317 -57.61 24.42 -22.30
CA ALA A 317 -58.54 23.47 -22.92
C ALA A 317 -57.83 22.25 -23.60
N GLN A 318 -58.56 21.12 -23.74
CA GLN A 318 -58.73 20.21 -24.92
C GLN A 318 -57.54 19.67 -25.77
N TRP A 319 -57.54 18.44 -26.34
CA TRP A 319 -58.21 17.11 -26.13
C TRP A 319 -57.49 16.05 -27.06
N HIS A 320 -57.73 14.74 -26.93
CA HIS A 320 -57.14 13.65 -27.78
C HIS A 320 -58.09 13.21 -28.95
N PRO A 321 -57.96 12.07 -29.70
CA PRO A 321 -56.90 11.05 -29.93
C PRO A 321 -56.67 10.64 -31.43
N GLY A 322 -55.95 9.53 -31.75
CA GLY A 322 -55.86 8.94 -33.12
C GLY A 322 -55.15 7.56 -33.23
N PHE A 323 -55.49 6.74 -34.24
CA PHE A 323 -55.00 5.35 -34.50
C PHE A 323 -54.13 5.22 -35.79
N GLY A 324 -53.43 4.08 -35.98
CA GLY A 324 -52.76 3.67 -37.25
C GLY A 324 -53.74 3.02 -38.28
N PRO A 325 -53.35 2.14 -39.24
CA PRO A 325 -52.08 1.38 -39.41
C PRO A 325 -51.57 1.11 -40.89
N ARG A 326 -50.52 0.27 -41.06
CA ARG A 326 -50.00 -0.38 -42.33
C ARG A 326 -49.32 0.55 -43.37
N GLY A 327 -48.41 0.13 -44.27
CA GLY A 327 -47.67 -1.14 -44.43
C GLY A 327 -46.86 -1.25 -45.76
N MET A 328 -45.75 -2.03 -45.77
CA MET A 328 -44.95 -2.59 -46.91
C MET A 328 -44.52 -1.73 -48.14
N GLY A 329 -43.21 -1.71 -48.46
CA GLY A 329 -42.68 -1.33 -49.79
C GLY A 329 -41.17 -0.97 -49.88
N PRO A 330 -40.32 -1.72 -50.62
CA PRO A 330 -38.89 -1.42 -50.88
C PRO A 330 -38.59 -1.18 -52.38
N PRO A 331 -37.32 -1.06 -52.86
CA PRO A 331 -36.11 -0.37 -52.35
C PRO A 331 -35.52 0.63 -53.38
N MET A 332 -34.43 1.37 -53.07
CA MET A 332 -33.57 1.99 -54.10
C MET A 332 -32.11 2.22 -53.66
N ARG A 333 -31.19 2.31 -54.65
CA ARG A 333 -29.73 2.52 -54.51
C ARG A 333 -29.31 3.92 -54.95
N MET A 334 -28.30 4.49 -54.29
CA MET A 334 -27.23 5.37 -54.82
C MET A 334 -26.02 5.20 -53.87
N SER A 335 -24.73 5.14 -54.20
CA SER A 335 -23.84 5.21 -55.39
C SER A 335 -22.66 6.15 -55.05
N GLU A 336 -21.47 5.88 -55.57
CA GLU A 336 -20.20 6.48 -55.10
C GLU A 336 -19.96 7.93 -55.54
N VAL A 337 -19.11 8.66 -54.79
CA VAL A 337 -18.29 9.78 -55.28
C VAL A 337 -16.93 9.76 -54.56
N ALA A 338 -15.82 9.99 -55.26
CA ALA A 338 -14.48 10.11 -54.69
C ALA A 338 -13.60 11.13 -55.43
N TYR A 339 -12.89 11.99 -54.68
CA TYR A 339 -11.73 12.81 -55.09
C TYR A 339 -10.89 13.04 -53.81
N SER A 340 -9.59 12.75 -53.69
CA SER A 340 -8.41 13.09 -54.52
C SER A 340 -7.91 14.54 -54.32
N LEU A 341 -6.66 14.67 -53.88
CA LEU A 341 -5.90 15.92 -53.73
C LEU A 341 -4.42 15.67 -54.12
N THR A 342 -3.77 16.65 -54.75
CA THR A 342 -2.46 16.51 -55.41
C THR A 342 -1.37 17.44 -54.84
N LEU A 343 -0.10 17.09 -55.10
CA LEU A 343 1.12 17.82 -54.71
C LEU A 343 1.56 18.85 -55.78
N PRO A 344 2.44 19.81 -55.42
CA PRO A 344 3.87 19.77 -55.82
C PRO A 344 4.82 20.09 -54.63
N MET A 345 6.11 19.73 -54.55
CA MET A 345 7.30 19.78 -55.45
C MET A 345 7.86 21.20 -55.77
N GLU A 346 9.17 21.50 -55.81
CA GLU A 346 10.37 20.89 -55.16
C GLU A 346 11.66 21.78 -55.29
N SER A 347 12.37 22.09 -54.18
CA SER A 347 13.79 22.58 -54.12
C SER A 347 14.12 23.96 -54.78
N PRO A 348 15.37 24.55 -54.80
CA PRO A 348 16.74 23.97 -54.78
C PRO A 348 17.71 24.52 -53.67
N ARG A 349 19.04 24.42 -53.88
CA ARG A 349 20.16 24.56 -52.91
C ARG A 349 21.03 25.82 -53.16
N LEU A 350 21.88 26.25 -52.19
CA LEU A 350 23.37 26.40 -52.32
C LEU A 350 24.11 27.18 -51.18
N ASN A 351 25.34 26.71 -50.89
CA ASN A 351 26.61 27.28 -50.40
C ASN A 351 26.80 28.47 -49.40
N GLU A 352 27.53 28.14 -48.32
CA GLU A 352 28.86 28.63 -47.87
C GLU A 352 29.31 30.12 -47.75
N SER A 353 30.04 30.37 -46.63
CA SER A 353 31.30 31.15 -46.49
C SER A 353 31.37 32.64 -46.03
N SER A 354 31.76 32.81 -44.75
CA SER A 354 32.94 33.59 -44.28
C SER A 354 33.04 35.14 -44.24
N ARG A 355 33.53 35.63 -43.06
CA ARG A 355 34.47 36.75 -42.76
C ARG A 355 34.01 38.24 -42.67
N THR A 356 34.49 38.90 -41.60
CA THR A 356 34.86 40.34 -41.40
C THR A 356 33.76 41.43 -41.50
N SER A 357 33.80 42.58 -40.79
CA SER A 357 34.66 43.09 -39.69
C SER A 357 34.04 44.32 -38.96
N THR A 358 34.52 44.62 -37.74
CA THR A 358 34.62 45.96 -37.07
C THR A 358 33.43 46.97 -37.07
N SER A 359 32.85 47.18 -35.87
CA SER A 359 32.59 48.47 -35.15
C SER A 359 32.27 49.78 -35.91
N THR A 360 31.35 50.66 -35.46
CA THR A 360 31.22 51.21 -34.07
C THR A 360 29.78 51.58 -33.63
N HIS A 361 29.65 51.92 -32.33
CA HIS A 361 28.47 52.25 -31.52
C HIS A 361 27.35 53.16 -32.09
N GLN A 362 26.11 52.85 -31.68
CA GLN A 362 25.26 53.77 -30.92
C GLN A 362 24.56 53.02 -29.75
N LYS A 363 23.98 53.74 -28.77
CA LYS A 363 23.42 53.20 -27.52
C LYS A 363 21.89 53.35 -27.45
N THR A 364 21.21 52.30 -26.98
CA THR A 364 19.80 52.31 -26.54
C THR A 364 19.58 51.24 -25.44
N PRO A 365 18.48 51.26 -24.66
CA PRO A 365 18.48 50.75 -23.29
C PRO A 365 18.48 49.21 -23.13
N LEU A 366 18.90 48.77 -21.93
CA LEU A 366 19.00 47.37 -21.53
C LEU A 366 17.63 46.68 -21.49
N THR A 367 17.38 45.80 -22.46
CA THR A 367 16.23 44.88 -22.46
C THR A 367 16.46 43.68 -21.53
N ASN A 368 15.35 43.07 -21.10
CA ASN A 368 15.31 42.05 -20.04
C ASN A 368 16.23 40.86 -20.32
N ARG A 369 17.14 40.54 -19.38
CA ARG A 369 17.94 39.31 -19.45
C ARG A 369 17.08 38.11 -19.06
N ASN A 370 16.68 37.32 -20.05
CA ASN A 370 15.93 36.07 -19.91
C ASN A 370 16.47 35.17 -18.78
N TYR A 371 15.70 35.03 -17.70
CA TYR A 371 15.96 34.05 -16.65
C TYR A 371 15.70 32.64 -17.19
N ARG A 372 16.75 31.85 -17.41
CA ARG A 372 16.64 30.44 -17.82
C ARG A 372 16.70 29.56 -16.57
N GLY A 373 15.70 28.69 -16.41
CA GLY A 373 15.50 27.86 -15.22
C GLY A 373 16.65 26.88 -14.93
N ARG A 374 16.69 26.37 -13.69
CA ARG A 374 17.70 25.42 -13.21
C ARG A 374 17.59 24.09 -13.98
N VAL A 375 18.65 23.68 -14.68
CA VAL A 375 18.69 22.40 -15.40
C VAL A 375 19.02 21.26 -14.43
N ARG A 376 18.16 20.23 -14.36
CA ARG A 376 18.35 19.07 -13.47
C ARG A 376 19.49 18.14 -13.92
N THR A 377 19.65 17.94 -15.23
CA THR A 377 20.69 17.10 -15.85
C THR A 377 21.95 17.89 -16.23
N GLY A 378 23.01 17.22 -16.71
CA GLY A 378 24.26 17.87 -17.08
C GLY A 378 25.47 17.56 -16.21
N CYS A 379 26.66 17.82 -16.75
CA CYS A 379 27.91 17.77 -16.00
C CYS A 379 27.92 18.80 -14.85
N LEU A 380 28.67 18.51 -13.78
CA LEU A 380 28.72 19.32 -12.57
C LEU A 380 29.18 20.76 -12.86
N VAL A 381 30.13 20.93 -13.77
CA VAL A 381 30.68 22.24 -14.15
C VAL A 381 29.67 23.10 -14.91
N CYS A 382 28.85 22.51 -15.78
CA CYS A 382 27.74 23.24 -16.43
C CYS A 382 26.61 23.57 -15.46
N ARG A 383 26.26 22.62 -14.57
CA ARG A 383 25.22 22.81 -13.53
C ARG A 383 25.60 23.91 -12.54
N ALA A 384 26.84 23.91 -12.03
CA ALA A 384 27.36 24.97 -11.15
C ALA A 384 27.33 26.36 -11.83
N ARG A 385 27.68 26.40 -13.13
CA ARG A 385 27.61 27.62 -13.97
C ARG A 385 26.20 27.97 -14.45
N LYS A 386 25.16 27.22 -14.06
CA LYS A 386 23.74 27.40 -14.43
C LYS A 386 23.52 27.49 -15.96
N VAL A 387 24.29 26.74 -16.75
CA VAL A 387 24.15 26.66 -18.22
C VAL A 387 23.69 25.27 -18.64
N LYS A 388 22.79 25.18 -19.64
CA LYS A 388 22.34 23.89 -20.19
C LYS A 388 23.56 23.14 -20.77
N CYS A 389 23.75 21.92 -20.28
CA CYS A 389 24.79 21.02 -20.75
C CYS A 389 24.35 20.31 -22.04
N ASP A 390 25.31 19.95 -22.88
CA ASP A 390 25.12 19.10 -24.07
C ASP A 390 25.44 17.61 -23.80
N GLU A 391 25.83 17.28 -22.56
CA GLU A 391 25.95 15.92 -21.99
C GLU A 391 26.88 14.91 -22.70
N GLN A 392 27.62 15.36 -23.72
CA GLN A 392 28.67 14.58 -24.38
C GLN A 392 29.78 14.16 -23.38
N ARG A 393 30.24 12.91 -23.51
CA ARG A 393 31.32 12.30 -22.71
C ARG A 393 32.53 12.00 -23.62
N PRO A 394 33.78 12.07 -23.13
CA PRO A 394 34.18 12.36 -21.74
C PRO A 394 33.98 13.83 -21.33
N GLY A 395 33.78 14.77 -22.26
CA GLY A 395 33.51 16.16 -21.93
C GLY A 395 32.58 16.88 -22.91
N CYS A 396 31.76 17.78 -22.37
CA CYS A 396 30.77 18.54 -23.13
C CYS A 396 31.35 19.79 -23.80
N GLN A 397 30.76 20.18 -24.93
CA GLN A 397 31.18 21.36 -25.71
C GLN A 397 31.12 22.65 -24.90
N LYS A 398 30.16 22.78 -23.96
CA LYS A 398 30.06 23.96 -23.08
C LYS A 398 31.19 24.05 -22.04
N CYS A 399 31.85 22.95 -21.71
CA CYS A 399 33.08 22.94 -20.90
C CYS A 399 34.30 23.24 -21.78
N ALA A 400 34.44 22.53 -22.91
CA ALA A 400 35.53 22.70 -23.87
C ALA A 400 35.65 24.15 -24.39
N LYS A 401 34.56 24.76 -24.86
CA LYS A 401 34.52 26.16 -25.34
C LYS A 401 34.75 27.21 -24.23
N SER A 402 34.91 26.80 -22.98
CA SER A 402 35.30 27.67 -21.86
C SER A 402 36.64 27.31 -21.23
N ASN A 403 37.38 26.39 -21.84
CA ASN A 403 38.63 25.81 -21.34
C ASN A 403 38.55 25.38 -19.87
N LYS A 404 37.53 24.57 -19.54
CA LYS A 404 37.33 23.96 -18.22
C LYS A 404 37.18 22.45 -18.34
N THR A 405 37.85 21.71 -17.45
CA THR A 405 37.71 20.27 -17.31
C THR A 405 36.25 19.89 -17.11
N CYS A 406 35.75 18.92 -17.87
CA CYS A 406 34.38 18.45 -17.72
C CYS A 406 34.32 17.36 -16.64
N VAL A 407 33.37 17.46 -15.71
CA VAL A 407 33.22 16.48 -14.62
C VAL A 407 31.75 16.05 -14.54
N TYR A 408 31.50 14.75 -14.73
CA TYR A 408 30.23 14.11 -14.45
C TYR A 408 30.29 13.44 -13.07
N ARG A 409 29.15 13.18 -12.43
CA ARG A 409 29.14 12.22 -11.31
C ARG A 409 29.55 10.85 -11.84
N THR A 410 30.60 10.27 -11.29
CA THR A 410 30.87 8.84 -11.39
C THR A 410 29.73 8.08 -10.71
N ALA A 411 29.35 6.93 -11.25
CA ALA A 411 28.53 5.99 -10.50
C ALA A 411 29.39 5.42 -9.36
N SER A 412 28.85 5.40 -8.14
CA SER A 412 29.49 4.79 -6.98
C SER A 412 29.48 3.27 -7.14
N ARG A 413 30.55 2.72 -7.71
CA ARG A 413 30.90 1.31 -7.50
C ARG A 413 31.05 1.11 -5.99
N TRP A 414 30.30 0.16 -5.43
CA TRP A 414 30.62 -0.35 -4.11
C TRP A 414 31.97 -1.08 -4.21
N GLY A 415 32.95 -0.61 -3.44
CA GLY A 415 34.33 -1.07 -3.52
C GLY A 415 34.64 -2.10 -2.45
N SER A 416 34.98 -3.31 -2.87
CA SER A 416 35.68 -4.26 -2.01
C SER A 416 37.05 -3.70 -1.61
N HIS A 417 37.38 -3.73 -0.33
CA HIS A 417 38.72 -3.35 0.15
C HIS A 417 39.64 -4.58 0.16
N LEU A 418 40.41 -4.74 -0.92
CA LEU A 418 41.74 -5.35 -0.86
C LEU A 418 42.78 -4.23 -0.91
N THR A 419 43.85 -4.38 -0.13
CA THR A 419 44.88 -3.34 0.04
C THR A 419 45.89 -3.33 -1.11
N PRO A 420 46.41 -2.16 -1.52
CA PRO A 420 47.32 -2.06 -2.65
C PRO A 420 48.76 -2.39 -2.24
N VAL A 421 49.40 -3.32 -2.98
CA VAL A 421 50.85 -3.50 -3.01
C VAL A 421 51.38 -2.91 -4.33
N HIS A 422 52.49 -2.17 -4.26
CA HIS A 422 53.04 -1.46 -5.42
C HIS A 422 53.59 -2.44 -6.49
N SER A 423 52.99 -2.43 -7.68
CA SER A 423 53.55 -3.06 -8.88
C SER A 423 54.55 -2.14 -9.56
N ASN A 424 55.77 -2.61 -9.82
CA ASN A 424 56.77 -1.93 -10.63
C ASN A 424 57.43 -2.93 -11.60
N LEU A 425 57.87 -2.44 -12.77
CA LEU A 425 58.54 -3.17 -13.87
C LEU A 425 57.63 -3.97 -14.84
N ARG A 426 58.27 -4.49 -15.90
CA ARG A 426 57.74 -4.66 -17.28
C ARG A 426 57.57 -6.14 -17.71
N PRO A 427 56.78 -6.43 -18.76
CA PRO A 427 56.47 -7.81 -19.17
C PRO A 427 57.62 -8.51 -19.91
N ILE A 428 57.71 -9.83 -19.73
CA ILE A 428 58.51 -10.78 -20.52
C ILE A 428 57.63 -12.01 -20.84
N SER A 429 57.97 -12.71 -21.91
CA SER A 429 57.17 -13.77 -22.55
C SER A 429 57.72 -15.18 -22.39
N CYS A 430 56.84 -16.17 -22.62
CA CYS A 430 57.10 -17.51 -23.15
C CYS A 430 57.56 -18.66 -22.22
N GLN A 431 56.91 -19.81 -22.46
CA GLN A 431 57.40 -21.20 -22.44
C GLN A 431 57.96 -21.88 -21.17
N GLN A 432 57.22 -22.94 -20.79
CA GLN A 432 57.65 -24.34 -20.59
C GLN A 432 58.34 -24.84 -19.30
N ASP A 433 57.84 -26.03 -18.92
CA ASP A 433 58.51 -27.23 -18.36
C ASP A 433 58.97 -27.33 -16.89
N GLN A 434 58.23 -28.19 -16.18
CA GLN A 434 58.69 -29.38 -15.40
C GLN A 434 58.99 -29.35 -13.89
N ILE A 435 58.72 -30.53 -13.29
CA ILE A 435 59.23 -31.11 -12.02
C ILE A 435 58.67 -30.46 -10.73
N SER A 436 57.78 -31.11 -9.96
CA SER A 436 57.99 -32.25 -9.01
C SER A 436 58.79 -31.85 -7.75
N ALA A 437 58.50 -32.29 -6.52
CA ALA A 437 57.49 -33.23 -5.98
C ALA A 437 56.92 -32.67 -4.64
N TRP A 438 56.05 -33.37 -3.89
CA TRP A 438 56.41 -34.43 -2.92
C TRP A 438 55.15 -35.21 -2.46
N LEU A 439 55.37 -36.37 -1.83
CA LEU A 439 54.44 -37.30 -1.17
C LEU A 439 53.80 -38.43 -2.02
N GLY A 440 54.11 -39.65 -1.56
CA GLY A 440 53.69 -40.98 -1.99
C GLY A 440 54.76 -41.99 -1.51
N PRO A 441 54.57 -43.32 -1.63
CA PRO A 441 53.40 -44.04 -2.13
C PRO A 441 52.94 -45.17 -1.16
N GLU A 442 52.37 -46.25 -1.73
CA GLU A 442 51.97 -47.57 -1.18
C GLU A 442 50.45 -47.78 -0.94
N ASN A 443 49.81 -48.87 -1.41
CA ASN A 443 50.11 -49.77 -2.56
C ASN A 443 48.85 -50.59 -2.96
N VAL A 444 48.52 -50.63 -4.27
CA VAL A 444 48.32 -51.83 -5.15
C VAL A 444 47.51 -53.07 -4.63
N PRO A 445 46.64 -53.77 -5.42
CA PRO A 445 45.94 -53.48 -6.71
C PRO A 445 44.41 -53.92 -6.72
N PRO A 446 43.68 -53.93 -7.86
CA PRO A 446 42.30 -54.45 -7.97
C PRO A 446 42.19 -55.83 -8.68
N GLN A 447 41.00 -56.49 -8.60
CA GLN A 447 40.56 -57.46 -9.62
C GLN A 447 39.03 -57.76 -9.61
N THR A 448 38.59 -58.64 -10.51
CA THR A 448 37.20 -58.81 -11.00
C THR A 448 36.65 -60.24 -10.85
N GLU A 449 35.32 -60.36 -11.02
CA GLU A 449 34.58 -61.55 -11.50
C GLU A 449 34.26 -62.77 -10.57
N THR A 450 33.02 -63.28 -10.76
CA THR A 450 32.47 -64.64 -10.45
C THR A 450 32.33 -65.14 -9.00
N GLY A 451 31.32 -66.01 -8.75
CA GLY A 451 31.42 -67.09 -7.74
C GLY A 451 30.31 -67.35 -6.70
N GLU A 452 29.11 -67.81 -7.13
CA GLU A 452 28.26 -68.84 -6.45
C GLU A 452 27.65 -68.65 -5.02
N TYR A 453 26.70 -69.55 -4.68
CA TYR A 453 25.84 -69.60 -3.47
C TYR A 453 26.21 -70.80 -2.55
N PRO A 454 25.78 -70.83 -1.27
CA PRO A 454 24.54 -71.52 -0.85
C PRO A 454 23.68 -70.67 0.11
N ILE A 455 22.34 -70.58 -0.02
CA ILE A 455 21.29 -71.59 0.26
C ILE A 455 21.17 -71.98 1.75
N HIS A 456 20.06 -71.53 2.37
CA HIS A 456 19.20 -72.36 3.22
C HIS A 456 17.75 -71.82 3.15
N GLU A 457 16.75 -72.71 3.20
CA GLU A 457 15.37 -72.47 2.74
C GLU A 457 14.27 -72.56 3.84
N PRO A 458 13.00 -72.16 3.55
CA PRO A 458 11.94 -71.90 4.55
C PRO A 458 11.01 -73.11 4.83
N PRO A 459 9.86 -72.90 5.53
CA PRO A 459 8.53 -72.83 4.84
C PRO A 459 7.76 -71.51 5.15
N LEU A 460 6.89 -70.91 4.33
CA LEU A 460 5.73 -71.40 3.52
C LEU A 460 4.53 -71.83 4.39
N PHE A 461 3.23 -71.59 4.13
CA PHE A 461 2.39 -71.06 3.01
C PHE A 461 1.11 -70.41 3.68
N LEU A 462 0.09 -69.75 3.09
CA LEU A 462 -0.44 -69.24 1.79
C LEU A 462 -1.53 -68.17 2.16
N GLY A 463 -2.23 -67.39 1.31
CA GLY A 463 -2.18 -67.18 -0.14
C GLY A 463 -3.47 -66.55 -0.72
N ASN A 464 -3.37 -65.86 -1.87
CA ASN A 464 -4.46 -65.35 -2.76
C ASN A 464 -5.39 -64.25 -2.19
N SER A 465 -6.07 -63.41 -2.98
CA SER A 465 -6.21 -63.33 -4.46
C SER A 465 -6.11 -61.89 -5.02
N SER A 466 -6.17 -61.77 -6.34
CA SER A 466 -6.22 -60.50 -7.09
C SER A 466 -7.50 -59.68 -6.88
N ASP A 467 -7.42 -58.37 -7.06
CA ASP A 467 -8.08 -57.72 -8.21
C ASP A 467 -7.50 -56.33 -8.54
N SER A 468 -7.59 -55.95 -9.82
CA SER A 468 -7.13 -54.67 -10.35
C SER A 468 -8.31 -53.77 -10.74
N GLY A 469 -8.57 -52.71 -9.98
CA GLY A 469 -9.71 -51.81 -10.18
C GLY A 469 -9.31 -50.39 -10.57
N ILE A 470 -9.77 -49.93 -11.73
CA ILE A 470 -9.74 -48.52 -12.15
C ILE A 470 -10.98 -47.81 -11.62
N CYS A 471 -10.86 -46.57 -11.17
CA CYS A 471 -11.96 -45.63 -10.98
C CYS A 471 -11.38 -44.22 -11.17
N GLU A 472 -11.49 -43.59 -12.34
CA GLU A 472 -12.69 -42.92 -12.89
C GLU A 472 -13.38 -41.94 -11.94
N THR A 473 -13.57 -40.71 -12.44
CA THR A 473 -14.06 -39.55 -11.71
C THR A 473 -15.56 -39.59 -11.49
N LEU A 474 -16.02 -39.52 -10.24
CA LEU A 474 -17.43 -39.29 -9.91
C LEU A 474 -17.65 -37.92 -9.28
N ILE A 475 -18.42 -37.09 -9.99
CA ILE A 475 -19.10 -35.93 -9.42
C ILE A 475 -20.24 -36.48 -8.55
N ILE A 476 -20.25 -36.17 -7.26
CA ILE A 476 -21.37 -36.51 -6.37
C ILE A 476 -21.99 -35.21 -5.84
N SER A 477 -23.30 -35.09 -6.04
CA SER A 477 -24.14 -33.98 -5.62
C SER A 477 -24.39 -33.96 -4.12
N ASN A 478 -24.63 -32.78 -3.56
CA ASN A 478 -25.24 -32.62 -2.24
C ASN A 478 -26.67 -33.19 -2.26
N ASP A 479 -26.87 -34.38 -1.71
CA ASP A 479 -28.20 -34.84 -1.26
C ASP A 479 -28.06 -35.77 -0.04
N LEU A 480 -28.18 -35.17 1.15
CA LEU A 480 -28.37 -35.88 2.42
C LEU A 480 -29.47 -35.21 3.25
N LYS A 481 -30.71 -35.43 2.81
CA LYS A 481 -31.91 -35.34 3.63
C LYS A 481 -32.65 -36.68 3.56
N GLN A 482 -33.32 -37.03 4.66
CA GLN A 482 -34.12 -38.25 4.84
C GLN A 482 -33.34 -39.59 4.83
N ALA A 483 -32.95 -40.05 6.02
CA ALA A 483 -33.13 -41.46 6.45
C ALA A 483 -32.63 -41.66 7.90
N ASN A 484 -33.53 -41.57 8.89
CA ASN A 484 -33.46 -42.35 10.14
C ASN A 484 -34.72 -42.12 11.00
N GLU A 485 -35.78 -42.86 10.68
CA GLU A 485 -36.82 -43.22 11.65
C GLU A 485 -36.65 -44.70 11.98
N GLY A 486 -36.99 -45.14 13.21
CA GLY A 486 -37.16 -46.57 13.50
C GLY A 486 -36.41 -47.14 14.72
N LEU A 487 -36.65 -46.61 15.92
CA LEU A 487 -36.56 -47.35 17.18
C LEU A 487 -37.42 -46.64 18.25
N SER A 488 -38.09 -47.40 19.13
CA SER A 488 -39.36 -46.98 19.74
C SER A 488 -39.37 -46.88 21.28
N VAL A 489 -39.85 -45.72 21.78
CA VAL A 489 -40.96 -45.53 22.76
C VAL A 489 -41.17 -46.64 23.82
N PRO A 490 -41.06 -46.33 25.14
CA PRO A 490 -42.05 -45.54 25.91
C PRO A 490 -41.48 -44.24 26.51
N ALA A 491 -42.17 -43.10 26.70
CA ALA A 491 -43.57 -42.72 26.98
C ALA A 491 -43.84 -42.39 28.46
N ASP A 492 -44.08 -41.10 28.76
CA ASP A 492 -45.17 -40.54 29.59
C ASP A 492 -45.05 -38.99 29.73
N ALA A 493 -46.19 -38.32 30.00
CA ALA A 493 -46.47 -36.99 30.62
C ALA A 493 -45.40 -35.84 30.67
N ASP A 494 -45.73 -34.53 30.55
CA ASP A 494 -47.04 -33.86 30.47
C ASP A 494 -47.02 -32.43 29.87
N GLU A 495 -48.24 -31.90 29.63
CA GLU A 495 -48.71 -30.50 29.36
C GLU A 495 -47.75 -29.31 29.03
N SER A 496 -47.88 -28.80 27.79
CA SER A 496 -48.59 -27.54 27.39
C SER A 496 -48.41 -26.18 28.16
N PRO A 497 -48.81 -25.01 27.60
CA PRO A 497 -48.22 -24.32 26.43
C PRO A 497 -48.10 -22.77 26.59
N SER A 498 -47.60 -22.05 25.55
CA SER A 498 -48.24 -20.87 24.89
C SER A 498 -47.29 -19.74 24.41
N ASN A 499 -47.72 -19.07 23.32
CA ASN A 499 -47.46 -17.71 22.81
C ASN A 499 -46.13 -16.97 23.16
N GLY A 500 -45.36 -16.38 22.24
CA GLY A 500 -45.52 -16.22 20.78
C GLY A 500 -45.97 -14.81 20.35
N ASN A 501 -45.02 -13.99 19.85
CA ASN A 501 -45.28 -12.96 18.83
C ASN A 501 -43.98 -12.37 18.23
N ARG A 502 -44.11 -11.80 17.01
CA ARG A 502 -43.14 -10.85 16.39
C ARG A 502 -43.42 -9.42 16.95
N VAL A 503 -42.66 -8.34 16.71
CA VAL A 503 -41.80 -7.94 15.57
C VAL A 503 -40.79 -6.84 16.01
N ASP A 504 -39.89 -6.48 15.09
CA ASP A 504 -39.20 -5.17 14.95
C ASP A 504 -38.10 -4.75 15.94
N ALA A 505 -37.38 -3.69 15.55
CA ALA A 505 -35.99 -3.41 15.98
C ALA A 505 -35.74 -1.93 16.33
N PHE A 506 -34.59 -1.69 17.00
CA PHE A 506 -34.02 -0.40 17.39
C PHE A 506 -34.88 0.47 18.35
N SER A 507 -34.53 0.48 19.65
CA SER A 507 -33.57 1.47 20.18
C SER A 507 -33.46 1.47 21.73
N GLN A 508 -32.42 2.13 22.24
CA GLN A 508 -32.19 2.59 23.62
C GLN A 508 -31.91 1.57 24.75
N GLY A 509 -30.61 1.41 25.02
CA GLY A 509 -29.94 1.47 26.34
C GLY A 509 -30.65 1.06 27.65
N GLY A 510 -30.00 0.14 28.36
CA GLY A 510 -30.21 -0.17 29.78
C GLY A 510 -29.10 -1.10 30.28
N ASP A 511 -28.74 -1.03 31.57
CA ASP A 511 -27.62 -1.75 32.16
C ASP A 511 -27.66 -3.27 31.97
N LEU A 512 -26.51 -3.89 31.75
CA LEU A 512 -26.30 -5.33 31.93
C LEU A 512 -25.05 -5.60 32.77
N SER A 513 -25.24 -6.37 33.84
CA SER A 513 -24.21 -6.76 34.79
C SER A 513 -23.40 -7.96 34.29
N ILE A 514 -22.11 -8.00 34.66
CA ILE A 514 -21.18 -9.06 34.24
C ILE A 514 -21.59 -10.40 34.88
N THR A 515 -22.08 -11.32 34.05
CA THR A 515 -22.17 -12.77 34.37
C THR A 515 -21.78 -13.60 33.14
N GLU A 516 -20.58 -13.40 32.61
CA GLU A 516 -19.98 -14.32 31.64
C GLU A 516 -19.89 -15.72 32.25
N THR A 517 -20.69 -16.66 31.75
CA THR A 517 -20.63 -18.05 32.22
C THR A 517 -19.32 -18.71 31.76
N THR A 518 -18.69 -19.49 32.64
CA THR A 518 -17.37 -20.12 32.47
C THR A 518 -17.18 -21.05 31.26
N ARG A 519 -18.20 -21.25 30.43
CA ARG A 519 -18.22 -22.21 29.31
C ARG A 519 -17.33 -21.78 28.14
N ASP A 520 -17.31 -20.49 27.80
CA ASP A 520 -16.60 -20.00 26.60
C ASP A 520 -15.07 -20.06 26.75
N ARG A 521 -14.55 -19.85 27.97
CA ARG A 521 -13.12 -20.02 28.27
C ARG A 521 -12.63 -21.45 28.00
N PHE A 522 -13.47 -22.47 28.22
CA PHE A 522 -13.09 -23.85 27.94
C PHE A 522 -13.05 -24.15 26.44
N GLN A 523 -13.92 -23.55 25.61
CA GLN A 523 -13.84 -23.71 24.15
C GLN A 523 -12.57 -23.06 23.57
N GLN A 524 -12.22 -21.84 24.01
CA GLN A 524 -10.97 -21.18 23.60
C GLN A 524 -9.73 -21.98 24.02
N THR A 525 -9.72 -22.51 25.25
CA THR A 525 -8.63 -23.39 25.72
C THR A 525 -8.51 -24.67 24.89
N SER A 526 -9.63 -25.27 24.51
CA SER A 526 -9.64 -26.51 23.70
C SER A 526 -9.14 -26.31 22.26
N GLN A 527 -9.23 -25.11 21.69
CA GLN A 527 -8.68 -24.81 20.37
C GLN A 527 -7.16 -24.65 20.39
N LEU A 528 -6.59 -24.07 21.46
CA LEU A 528 -5.14 -23.95 21.62
C LEU A 528 -4.44 -25.33 21.68
N ILE A 529 -5.10 -26.33 22.27
CA ILE A 529 -4.63 -27.73 22.29
C ILE A 529 -4.59 -28.31 20.86
N TYR A 530 -5.58 -28.01 20.02
CA TYR A 530 -5.60 -28.46 18.62
C TYR A 530 -4.46 -27.83 17.78
N PHE A 531 -4.05 -26.60 18.11
CA PHE A 531 -2.89 -25.97 17.49
C PHE A 531 -1.55 -26.49 18.02
N SER A 532 -1.41 -26.84 19.30
CA SER A 532 -0.21 -27.57 19.76
C SER A 532 -0.10 -28.94 19.09
N THR A 533 -1.24 -29.64 18.96
CA THR A 533 -1.32 -30.93 18.25
C THR A 533 -0.83 -30.80 16.80
N THR A 534 -0.98 -29.64 16.16
CA THR A 534 -0.45 -29.41 14.80
C THR A 534 1.09 -29.33 14.76
N MET A 535 1.74 -28.88 15.84
CA MET A 535 3.20 -28.97 15.99
C MET A 535 3.65 -30.40 16.33
N ASP A 536 2.90 -31.09 17.20
CA ASP A 536 3.17 -32.49 17.54
C ASP A 536 3.01 -33.43 16.32
N LEU A 537 2.02 -33.18 15.45
CA LEU A 537 1.81 -33.88 14.17
C LEU A 537 2.92 -33.62 13.14
N LEU A 538 3.72 -32.56 13.29
CA LEU A 538 4.93 -32.33 12.49
C LEU A 538 6.17 -33.04 13.05
N ALA A 539 6.07 -33.64 14.24
CA ALA A 539 7.09 -34.49 14.87
C ALA A 539 6.69 -35.99 14.90
N ALA A 540 5.42 -36.33 14.66
CA ALA A 540 4.87 -37.69 14.70
C ALA A 540 5.16 -38.47 13.40
N PRO A 541 5.78 -39.67 13.44
CA PRO A 541 6.14 -40.43 12.23
C PRO A 541 4.98 -41.05 11.42
N GLU A 542 3.74 -40.99 11.92
CA GLU A 542 2.66 -41.92 11.50
C GLU A 542 1.51 -41.26 10.70
N VAL A 543 1.58 -39.96 10.42
CA VAL A 543 0.59 -39.29 9.56
C VAL A 543 0.97 -39.51 8.08
N PRO A 544 0.07 -40.02 7.22
CA PRO A 544 0.32 -40.07 5.78
C PRO A 544 0.52 -38.66 5.24
N ALA A 545 1.74 -38.34 4.80
CA ALA A 545 2.15 -36.96 4.50
C ALA A 545 1.35 -36.28 3.36
N SER A 546 0.64 -37.06 2.54
CA SER A 546 -0.37 -36.56 1.60
C SER A 546 -1.52 -35.80 2.27
N SER A 547 -1.94 -36.22 3.47
CA SER A 547 -3.08 -35.62 4.18
C SER A 547 -2.80 -34.22 4.74
N LEU A 548 -1.54 -33.89 5.01
CA LEU A 548 -1.10 -32.60 5.58
C LEU A 548 -1.46 -31.40 4.69
N PHE A 549 -1.56 -31.62 3.38
CA PHE A 549 -1.78 -30.58 2.36
C PHE A 549 -3.07 -30.77 1.55
N CYS A 550 -3.97 -31.69 1.93
CA CYS A 550 -5.29 -31.84 1.28
C CYS A 550 -6.06 -30.51 1.22
N TYR A 551 -6.05 -29.72 2.30
CA TYR A 551 -6.73 -28.40 2.29
C TYR A 551 -6.19 -27.45 1.21
N PHE A 552 -4.89 -27.49 0.90
CA PHE A 552 -4.35 -26.74 -0.23
C PHE A 552 -4.80 -27.31 -1.58
N MET A 553 -4.86 -28.64 -1.75
CA MET A 553 -5.38 -29.28 -2.96
C MET A 553 -6.87 -28.96 -3.20
N ASP A 554 -7.68 -29.01 -2.15
CA ASP A 554 -9.13 -29.10 -2.25
C ASP A 554 -9.82 -27.74 -2.04
N VAL A 555 -9.29 -26.87 -1.18
CA VAL A 555 -9.97 -25.64 -0.71
C VAL A 555 -9.27 -24.34 -1.12
N VAL A 556 -7.92 -24.32 -1.15
CA VAL A 556 -7.17 -23.10 -1.52
C VAL A 556 -7.30 -22.81 -3.01
N ASP A 557 -7.92 -21.68 -3.35
CA ASP A 557 -8.04 -21.20 -4.73
C ASP A 557 -7.78 -19.70 -4.84
N CYS A 558 -6.91 -19.30 -5.77
CA CYS A 558 -6.52 -17.89 -5.93
C CYS A 558 -7.37 -17.21 -7.03
N PRO A 559 -8.34 -16.34 -6.68
CA PRO A 559 -9.24 -15.73 -7.67
C PRO A 559 -8.53 -14.75 -8.63
N LEU A 560 -7.28 -14.39 -8.34
CA LEU A 560 -6.45 -13.55 -9.21
C LEU A 560 -5.80 -14.36 -10.35
N LEU A 561 -5.81 -15.70 -10.27
CA LEU A 561 -5.16 -16.61 -11.22
C LEU A 561 -6.12 -17.70 -11.75
N SER A 562 -6.85 -18.38 -10.88
CA SER A 562 -7.67 -19.55 -11.23
C SER A 562 -8.76 -19.29 -12.29
N PRO A 563 -9.41 -18.11 -12.40
CA PRO A 563 -10.37 -17.84 -13.48
C PRO A 563 -9.74 -17.81 -14.88
N TYR A 564 -8.44 -17.53 -14.95
CA TYR A 564 -7.70 -17.28 -16.19
C TYR A 564 -6.82 -18.47 -16.59
N ASP A 565 -6.48 -19.37 -15.66
CA ASP A 565 -5.52 -20.46 -15.90
C ASP A 565 -5.84 -21.76 -15.14
N ARG A 566 -7.13 -22.06 -14.97
CA ARG A 566 -7.64 -23.11 -14.07
C ARG A 566 -6.92 -24.47 -14.15
N ILE A 567 -6.59 -24.97 -15.35
CA ILE A 567 -5.99 -26.30 -15.50
C ILE A 567 -4.51 -26.30 -15.07
N ASN A 568 -3.71 -25.31 -15.49
CA ASN A 568 -2.31 -25.21 -15.05
C ASN A 568 -2.22 -24.87 -13.55
N TRP A 569 -3.22 -24.18 -13.00
CA TRP A 569 -3.37 -23.99 -11.55
C TRP A 569 -3.61 -25.33 -10.83
N ILE A 570 -4.54 -26.19 -11.30
CA ILE A 570 -4.74 -27.53 -10.72
C ILE A 570 -3.45 -28.38 -10.79
N ARG A 571 -2.78 -28.38 -11.95
CA ARG A 571 -1.50 -29.09 -12.18
C ARG A 571 -0.39 -28.61 -11.23
N ILE A 572 -0.20 -27.30 -11.08
CA ILE A 572 0.85 -26.78 -10.19
C ILE A 572 0.55 -27.07 -8.73
N LYS A 573 -0.73 -27.10 -8.29
CA LYS A 573 -1.04 -27.46 -6.89
C LYS A 573 -0.57 -28.89 -6.60
N ALA A 574 -0.84 -29.84 -7.49
CA ALA A 574 -0.35 -31.22 -7.35
C ALA A 574 1.19 -31.29 -7.31
N TYR A 575 1.89 -30.57 -8.19
CA TYR A 575 3.35 -30.51 -8.20
C TYR A 575 3.93 -29.88 -6.92
N ILE A 576 3.38 -28.75 -6.45
CA ILE A 576 3.82 -28.05 -5.24
C ILE A 576 3.66 -28.95 -4.00
N VAL A 577 2.59 -29.74 -3.92
CA VAL A 577 2.42 -30.72 -2.83
C VAL A 577 3.49 -31.80 -2.89
N GLN A 578 3.77 -32.38 -4.08
CA GLN A 578 4.83 -33.38 -4.21
C GLN A 578 6.23 -32.80 -3.88
N LEU A 579 6.49 -31.54 -4.25
CA LEU A 579 7.72 -30.84 -3.91
C LEU A 579 7.81 -30.54 -2.40
N ALA A 580 6.69 -30.20 -1.74
CA ALA A 580 6.63 -29.98 -0.30
C ALA A 580 6.95 -31.24 0.51
N LEU A 581 6.65 -32.45 0.00
CA LEU A 581 7.08 -33.72 0.62
C LEU A 581 8.60 -33.92 0.61
N GLN A 582 9.34 -33.17 -0.22
CA GLN A 582 10.79 -33.29 -0.39
C GLN A 582 11.56 -32.04 0.07
N GLN A 583 10.89 -30.90 0.22
CA GLN A 583 11.52 -29.58 0.44
C GLN A 583 10.85 -28.83 1.59
N THR A 584 11.52 -28.79 2.74
CA THR A 584 11.01 -28.20 4.00
C THR A 584 10.64 -26.71 3.87
N SER A 585 11.33 -25.96 3.01
CA SER A 585 11.01 -24.54 2.73
C SER A 585 9.68 -24.37 1.99
N VAL A 586 9.40 -25.24 1.02
CA VAL A 586 8.13 -25.29 0.29
C VAL A 586 7.02 -25.72 1.26
N ALA A 587 7.26 -26.75 2.08
CA ALA A 587 6.31 -27.21 3.10
C ALA A 587 5.90 -26.10 4.08
N LYS A 588 6.85 -25.31 4.60
CA LYS A 588 6.56 -24.16 5.48
C LYS A 588 5.70 -23.10 4.81
N CYS A 589 6.01 -22.71 3.58
CA CYS A 589 5.23 -21.70 2.86
C CYS A 589 3.85 -22.20 2.45
N LEU A 590 3.72 -23.50 2.17
CA LEU A 590 2.44 -24.16 1.89
C LEU A 590 1.57 -24.22 3.14
N LEU A 591 2.17 -24.53 4.30
CA LEU A 591 1.52 -24.50 5.61
C LEU A 591 1.07 -23.08 5.99
N ALA A 592 1.90 -22.07 5.74
CA ALA A 592 1.51 -20.66 5.91
C ALA A 592 0.29 -20.31 5.05
N LEU A 593 0.35 -20.56 3.73
CA LEU A 593 -0.73 -20.25 2.81
C LEU A 593 -2.05 -20.91 3.20
N GLN A 594 -2.06 -22.21 3.53
CA GLN A 594 -3.30 -22.88 3.96
C GLN A 594 -3.81 -22.39 5.33
N THR A 595 -2.92 -21.97 6.23
CA THR A 595 -3.32 -21.43 7.55
C THR A 595 -3.90 -20.02 7.44
N LEU A 596 -3.33 -19.17 6.58
CA LEU A 596 -3.88 -17.84 6.25
C LEU A 596 -5.26 -17.97 5.58
N TYR A 597 -5.42 -18.93 4.67
CA TYR A 597 -6.68 -19.18 3.97
C TYR A 597 -7.77 -19.72 4.93
N ARG A 598 -7.43 -20.69 5.81
CA ARG A 598 -8.31 -21.15 6.90
C ARG A 598 -8.77 -20.01 7.79
N ALA A 599 -7.86 -19.16 8.26
CA ALA A 599 -8.23 -18.05 9.12
C ALA A 599 -9.28 -17.11 8.49
N GLN A 600 -9.25 -16.92 7.17
CA GLN A 600 -10.27 -16.13 6.47
C GLN A 600 -11.58 -16.88 6.19
N VAL A 601 -11.51 -18.17 5.83
CA VAL A 601 -12.69 -19.03 5.60
C VAL A 601 -13.48 -19.27 6.90
N ASP A 602 -12.77 -19.64 7.95
CA ASP A 602 -13.32 -20.07 9.24
C ASP A 602 -13.47 -18.90 10.24
N HIS A 603 -13.16 -17.68 9.79
CA HIS A 603 -13.20 -16.42 10.56
C HIS A 603 -12.43 -16.46 11.89
N LEU A 604 -11.26 -17.10 11.90
CA LEU A 604 -10.42 -17.28 13.09
C LEU A 604 -9.46 -16.10 13.30
N PRO A 605 -8.98 -15.86 14.54
CA PRO A 605 -7.97 -14.84 14.83
C PRO A 605 -6.69 -15.03 14.00
N MET A 606 -6.24 -13.96 13.34
CA MET A 606 -5.13 -14.02 12.39
C MET A 606 -3.75 -14.28 13.05
N THR A 607 -3.64 -14.14 14.38
CA THR A 607 -2.36 -14.17 15.13
C THR A 607 -1.53 -15.43 14.88
N HIS A 608 -2.13 -16.62 14.93
CA HIS A 608 -1.43 -17.87 14.63
C HIS A 608 -1.01 -17.93 13.16
N ALA A 609 -1.89 -17.54 12.23
CA ALA A 609 -1.60 -17.57 10.80
C ALA A 609 -0.46 -16.60 10.42
N MET A 610 -0.40 -15.43 11.07
CA MET A 610 0.73 -14.49 10.95
C MET A 610 2.03 -15.07 11.50
N SER A 611 2.01 -15.80 12.61
CA SER A 611 3.20 -16.46 13.16
C SER A 611 3.78 -17.49 12.20
N VAL A 612 2.94 -18.36 11.63
CA VAL A 612 3.36 -19.36 10.61
C VAL A 612 3.87 -18.66 9.34
N TYR A 613 3.25 -17.56 8.92
CA TYR A 613 3.68 -16.76 7.78
C TYR A 613 5.05 -16.08 7.99
N GLN A 614 5.31 -15.51 9.17
CA GLN A 614 6.63 -14.94 9.48
C GLN A 614 7.72 -16.04 9.54
N ALA A 615 7.43 -17.21 10.12
CA ALA A 615 8.34 -18.35 10.09
C ALA A 615 8.63 -18.87 8.66
N ALA A 616 7.69 -18.68 7.73
CA ALA A 616 7.88 -18.95 6.31
C ALA A 616 8.76 -17.90 5.62
N ILE A 617 8.61 -16.60 5.94
CA ILE A 617 9.50 -15.52 5.48
C ILE A 617 10.95 -15.77 5.90
N THR A 618 11.21 -15.98 7.21
CA THR A 618 12.57 -16.23 7.70
C THR A 618 13.20 -17.47 7.05
N SER A 619 12.40 -18.48 6.74
CA SER A 619 12.85 -19.69 6.04
C SER A 619 13.04 -19.52 4.53
N PHE A 620 12.51 -18.46 3.92
CA PHE A 620 12.83 -18.05 2.55
C PHE A 620 14.10 -17.20 2.53
N GLU A 621 14.23 -16.24 3.44
CA GLU A 621 15.42 -15.39 3.56
C GLU A 621 16.69 -16.24 3.70
N SER A 622 16.65 -17.28 4.54
CA SER A 622 17.78 -18.20 4.75
C SER A 622 18.20 -18.99 3.51
N ILE A 623 17.27 -19.32 2.59
CA ILE A 623 17.59 -20.04 1.34
C ILE A 623 17.84 -19.11 0.15
N SER A 624 17.42 -17.84 0.25
CA SER A 624 17.46 -16.88 -0.86
C SER A 624 18.87 -16.68 -1.42
N GLY A 625 19.90 -16.70 -0.56
CA GLY A 625 21.32 -16.63 -0.91
C GLY A 625 22.04 -17.97 -1.01
N ASP A 626 21.36 -19.11 -0.83
CA ASP A 626 22.00 -20.43 -0.84
C ASP A 626 22.11 -21.00 -2.27
N ASP A 627 23.31 -20.94 -2.83
CA ASP A 627 23.64 -21.45 -4.16
C ASP A 627 23.60 -22.98 -4.30
N THR A 628 23.48 -23.73 -3.20
CA THR A 628 23.28 -25.20 -3.25
C THR A 628 21.83 -25.57 -3.59
N ILE A 629 20.87 -24.67 -3.31
CA ILE A 629 19.45 -24.89 -3.55
C ILE A 629 19.08 -24.39 -4.95
N SER A 630 18.42 -25.25 -5.73
CA SER A 630 17.94 -24.93 -7.08
C SER A 630 17.02 -23.71 -7.07
N PHE A 631 17.29 -22.75 -7.96
CA PHE A 631 16.52 -21.51 -8.05
C PHE A 631 15.04 -21.76 -8.41
N ASP A 632 14.71 -22.85 -9.12
CA ASP A 632 13.31 -23.23 -9.39
C ASP A 632 12.53 -23.49 -8.09
N ILE A 633 13.16 -24.09 -7.08
CA ILE A 633 12.55 -24.30 -5.74
C ILE A 633 12.34 -22.95 -5.07
N ILE A 634 13.35 -22.07 -5.10
CA ILE A 634 13.28 -20.73 -4.48
C ILE A 634 12.21 -19.87 -5.16
N LEU A 635 12.01 -20.01 -6.47
CA LEU A 635 10.95 -19.34 -7.23
C LEU A 635 9.55 -19.87 -6.85
N VAL A 636 9.39 -21.18 -6.60
CA VAL A 636 8.16 -21.75 -6.03
C VAL A 636 7.88 -21.20 -4.63
N VAL A 637 8.89 -21.11 -3.77
CA VAL A 637 8.76 -20.54 -2.41
C VAL A 637 8.37 -19.06 -2.48
N ALA A 638 9.03 -18.26 -3.32
CA ALA A 638 8.69 -16.85 -3.56
C ALA A 638 7.25 -16.69 -4.09
N PHE A 639 6.79 -17.58 -4.97
CA PHE A 639 5.42 -17.58 -5.48
C PHE A 639 4.39 -17.91 -4.40
N LEU A 640 4.66 -18.88 -3.53
CA LEU A 640 3.80 -19.19 -2.38
C LEU A 640 3.71 -18.00 -1.40
N LEU A 641 4.81 -17.28 -1.17
CA LEU A 641 4.79 -16.05 -0.37
C LEU A 641 3.98 -14.92 -1.05
N CYS A 642 4.08 -14.74 -2.36
CA CYS A 642 3.22 -13.81 -3.11
C CYS A 642 1.73 -14.17 -2.99
N LEU A 643 1.38 -15.46 -2.95
CA LEU A 643 0.01 -15.92 -2.69
C LEU A 643 -0.43 -15.69 -1.23
N CYS A 644 0.49 -15.78 -0.27
CA CYS A 644 0.24 -15.38 1.12
C CYS A 644 -0.08 -13.87 1.19
N VAL A 645 0.71 -13.00 0.55
CA VAL A 645 0.45 -11.55 0.48
C VAL A 645 -0.88 -11.25 -0.21
N ALA A 646 -1.23 -11.97 -1.29
CA ALA A 646 -2.54 -11.84 -1.93
C ALA A 646 -3.72 -12.32 -1.06
N THR A 647 -3.45 -13.17 -0.06
CA THR A 647 -4.43 -13.66 0.92
C THR A 647 -4.61 -12.67 2.07
N LEU A 648 -3.52 -12.08 2.60
CA LEU A 648 -3.51 -11.22 3.81
C LEU A 648 -4.60 -10.13 3.82
N PRO A 649 -5.19 -9.80 4.98
CA PRO A 649 -6.33 -8.88 5.12
C PRO A 649 -5.96 -7.38 4.98
N ASN A 650 -5.10 -7.03 4.00
CA ASN A 650 -4.65 -5.68 3.66
C ASN A 650 -4.32 -4.78 4.88
N GLU A 651 -3.38 -5.19 5.70
CA GLU A 651 -2.70 -4.27 6.63
C GLU A 651 -1.73 -3.39 5.81
N ASP A 652 -1.53 -2.13 6.22
CA ASP A 652 -1.17 -1.02 5.30
C ASP A 652 0.31 -0.98 4.81
N ASP A 653 1.06 -2.07 4.95
CA ASP A 653 2.51 -2.07 4.76
C ASP A 653 2.99 -2.14 3.30
N SER A 654 3.33 -0.97 2.77
CA SER A 654 4.73 -0.62 2.50
C SER A 654 5.63 -1.62 1.76
N ASN A 655 5.17 -2.21 0.64
CA ASN A 655 6.00 -2.87 -0.40
C ASN A 655 6.75 -4.14 0.08
N PHE A 656 6.35 -5.32 -0.42
CA PHE A 656 6.88 -6.63 -0.04
C PHE A 656 8.35 -6.87 -0.47
N GLY A 657 9.28 -6.24 0.27
CA GLY A 657 10.72 -6.22 0.00
C GLY A 657 11.47 -7.52 0.32
N VAL A 658 10.79 -8.54 0.85
CA VAL A 658 11.36 -9.87 1.14
C VAL A 658 12.02 -10.50 -0.11
N LEU A 659 11.53 -10.16 -1.31
CA LEU A 659 12.08 -10.65 -2.58
C LEU A 659 13.22 -9.79 -3.16
N ASP A 660 13.57 -8.65 -2.55
CA ASP A 660 14.71 -7.84 -2.99
C ASP A 660 16.07 -8.45 -2.53
N GLY A 661 17.19 -7.87 -2.95
CA GLY A 661 18.52 -8.34 -2.53
C GLY A 661 18.98 -9.64 -3.19
N ALA A 662 19.16 -10.70 -2.38
CA ALA A 662 19.77 -11.97 -2.83
C ALA A 662 18.94 -12.67 -3.90
N PHE A 663 17.62 -12.78 -3.69
CA PHE A 663 16.69 -13.33 -4.67
C PHE A 663 16.73 -12.55 -6.00
N ALA A 664 16.72 -11.21 -5.94
CA ALA A 664 16.78 -10.36 -7.14
C ALA A 664 18.04 -10.62 -7.98
N THR A 665 19.19 -10.79 -7.34
CA THR A 665 20.48 -11.05 -8.00
C THR A 665 20.49 -12.43 -8.66
N ARG A 666 19.98 -13.47 -7.97
CA ARG A 666 19.91 -14.84 -8.50
C ARG A 666 18.83 -14.99 -9.58
N LEU A 667 17.73 -14.24 -9.49
CA LEU A 667 16.72 -14.16 -10.54
C LEU A 667 17.28 -13.58 -11.85
N GLU A 668 18.12 -12.54 -11.77
CA GLU A 668 18.79 -11.97 -12.95
C GLU A 668 19.76 -12.98 -13.58
N ALA A 669 20.59 -13.65 -12.77
CA ALA A 669 21.48 -14.71 -13.24
C ALA A 669 20.72 -15.90 -13.86
N TRP A 670 19.63 -16.34 -13.24
CA TRP A 670 18.81 -17.46 -13.71
C TRP A 670 18.05 -17.13 -14.99
N LEU A 671 17.50 -15.91 -15.15
CA LEU A 671 16.89 -15.47 -16.41
C LEU A 671 17.91 -15.35 -17.55
N LEU A 672 19.15 -14.95 -17.25
CA LEU A 672 20.25 -14.88 -18.22
C LEU A 672 20.87 -16.25 -18.57
N SER A 673 20.59 -17.31 -17.79
CA SER A 673 21.15 -18.65 -18.04
C SER A 673 20.63 -19.34 -19.31
N GLY A 674 19.42 -18.98 -19.75
CA GLY A 674 18.76 -19.54 -20.94
C GLY A 674 18.12 -20.93 -20.76
N TYR A 675 18.17 -21.53 -19.57
CA TYR A 675 17.62 -22.87 -19.28
C TYR A 675 16.52 -22.80 -18.21
N GLN A 676 15.37 -22.21 -18.55
CA GLN A 676 14.22 -22.12 -17.64
C GLN A 676 13.21 -23.25 -17.89
N SER A 677 12.73 -23.89 -16.82
CA SER A 677 11.68 -24.92 -16.90
C SER A 677 10.30 -24.33 -17.21
N SER A 678 9.38 -25.13 -17.78
CA SER A 678 8.01 -24.69 -18.09
C SER A 678 7.28 -24.19 -16.85
N ILE A 679 7.47 -24.90 -15.74
CA ILE A 679 6.98 -24.55 -14.40
C ILE A 679 7.42 -23.14 -14.01
N SER A 680 8.71 -22.87 -14.05
CA SER A 680 9.26 -21.57 -13.63
C SER A 680 8.88 -20.43 -14.57
N LEU A 681 8.75 -20.68 -15.88
CA LEU A 681 8.19 -19.69 -16.83
C LEU A 681 6.71 -19.39 -16.53
N ARG A 682 5.90 -20.40 -16.21
CA ARG A 682 4.47 -20.22 -15.87
C ARG A 682 4.30 -19.49 -14.53
N ILE A 683 5.09 -19.84 -13.52
CA ILE A 683 5.14 -19.13 -12.23
C ILE A 683 5.55 -17.67 -12.44
N GLY A 684 6.56 -17.40 -13.27
CA GLY A 684 6.97 -16.04 -13.60
C GLY A 684 5.87 -15.23 -14.32
N ALA A 685 5.06 -15.86 -15.17
CA ALA A 685 3.88 -15.24 -15.76
C ALA A 685 2.78 -14.94 -14.72
N TRP A 686 2.54 -15.83 -13.76
CA TRP A 686 1.61 -15.58 -12.65
C TRP A 686 2.13 -14.50 -11.69
N LEU A 687 3.44 -14.40 -11.46
CA LEU A 687 4.06 -13.31 -10.71
C LEU A 687 3.88 -11.95 -11.41
N GLN A 688 3.90 -11.91 -12.76
CA GLN A 688 3.48 -10.71 -13.50
C GLN A 688 2.01 -10.38 -13.21
N LEU A 689 1.10 -11.36 -13.30
CA LEU A 689 -0.33 -11.15 -13.03
C LEU A 689 -0.59 -10.65 -11.60
N LEU A 690 -0.06 -11.32 -10.57
CA LEU A 690 -0.22 -10.95 -9.16
C LEU A 690 0.29 -9.54 -8.87
N ASN A 691 1.41 -9.14 -9.48
CA ASN A 691 1.89 -7.77 -9.33
C ASN A 691 0.95 -6.75 -9.97
N ILE A 692 0.45 -7.02 -11.18
CA ILE A 692 -0.44 -6.10 -11.90
C ILE A 692 -1.79 -5.99 -11.17
N THR A 693 -2.37 -7.10 -10.70
CA THR A 693 -3.64 -7.09 -9.95
C THR A 693 -3.53 -6.29 -8.65
N THR A 694 -2.45 -6.47 -7.89
CA THR A 694 -2.25 -5.74 -6.62
C THR A 694 -1.95 -4.25 -6.80
N LYS A 695 -1.40 -3.83 -7.95
CA LYS A 695 -1.20 -2.41 -8.29
C LYS A 695 -2.50 -1.64 -8.58
N ARG A 696 -3.54 -2.31 -9.09
CA ARG A 696 -4.82 -1.68 -9.53
C ARG A 696 -5.52 -0.80 -8.47
N PRO A 697 -5.70 -1.20 -7.19
CA PRO A 697 -6.28 -0.34 -6.16
C PRO A 697 -5.37 0.83 -5.71
N GLY A 698 -4.16 0.96 -6.28
CA GLY A 698 -3.20 2.01 -5.93
C GLY A 698 -2.23 1.63 -4.83
N SER A 699 -1.95 0.32 -4.64
CA SER A 699 -0.80 -0.19 -3.89
C SER A 699 0.48 -0.12 -4.76
N PRO A 700 1.70 -0.15 -4.17
CA PRO A 700 2.97 -0.24 -4.91
C PRO A 700 3.06 -1.45 -5.86
N GLY A 701 2.40 -2.56 -5.51
CA GLY A 701 2.59 -3.90 -6.11
C GLY A 701 3.30 -4.86 -5.15
N ILE A 702 3.16 -6.17 -5.38
CA ILE A 702 3.89 -7.20 -4.60
C ILE A 702 5.38 -7.23 -4.99
N LEU A 703 5.73 -6.91 -6.25
CA LEU A 703 7.11 -6.92 -6.73
C LEU A 703 7.68 -5.50 -6.82
N SER A 704 8.92 -5.33 -6.37
CA SER A 704 9.67 -4.08 -6.56
C SER A 704 9.80 -3.74 -8.05
N LYS A 705 9.92 -2.44 -8.38
CA LYS A 705 10.00 -2.00 -9.79
C LYS A 705 11.15 -2.65 -10.60
N PRO A 706 12.36 -2.88 -10.03
CA PRO A 706 13.40 -3.66 -10.70
C PRO A 706 12.99 -5.10 -10.98
N LEU A 707 12.50 -5.83 -9.96
CA LEU A 707 12.06 -7.23 -10.09
C LEU A 707 10.96 -7.40 -11.15
N PHE A 708 9.90 -6.59 -11.08
CA PHE A 708 8.80 -6.69 -12.03
C PHE A 708 9.25 -6.42 -13.47
N LYS A 709 10.12 -5.42 -13.68
CA LYS A 709 10.70 -5.15 -15.00
C LYS A 709 11.52 -6.34 -15.50
N LEU A 710 12.41 -6.87 -14.66
CA LEU A 710 13.27 -8.01 -14.98
C LEU A 710 12.44 -9.23 -15.44
N VAL A 711 11.40 -9.58 -14.69
CA VAL A 711 10.47 -10.68 -15.03
C VAL A 711 9.66 -10.38 -16.29
N ASN A 712 9.18 -9.14 -16.46
CA ASN A 712 8.38 -8.72 -17.61
C ASN A 712 9.17 -8.75 -18.94
N ASP A 713 10.43 -8.32 -18.90
CA ASP A 713 11.26 -8.11 -20.09
C ASP A 713 11.87 -9.42 -20.64
N HIS A 714 12.01 -10.45 -19.79
CA HIS A 714 12.54 -11.76 -20.17
C HIS A 714 11.45 -12.80 -20.46
N ILE A 715 10.41 -12.90 -19.62
CA ILE A 715 9.37 -13.94 -19.81
C ILE A 715 8.34 -13.49 -20.86
N LYS A 716 8.52 -14.06 -22.06
CA LYS A 716 7.74 -13.77 -23.29
C LYS A 716 6.96 -14.98 -23.79
N GLU A 717 7.57 -16.16 -23.71
CA GLU A 717 6.95 -17.44 -24.03
C GLU A 717 6.51 -18.14 -22.74
N ILE A 718 5.35 -18.81 -22.80
CA ILE A 718 4.64 -19.30 -21.62
C ILE A 718 4.05 -20.68 -21.96
N PRO A 719 4.82 -21.77 -21.73
CA PRO A 719 4.34 -23.12 -21.99
C PRO A 719 3.17 -23.50 -21.07
N ASN A 720 2.37 -24.48 -21.48
CA ASN A 720 1.46 -25.18 -20.56
C ASN A 720 2.24 -26.18 -19.72
N LEU A 721 1.66 -26.55 -18.57
CA LEU A 721 2.23 -27.55 -17.67
C LEU A 721 1.72 -28.96 -17.99
N SER A 722 1.44 -29.26 -19.26
CA SER A 722 0.91 -30.57 -19.71
C SER A 722 1.87 -31.73 -19.38
N GLU A 723 3.16 -31.43 -19.17
CA GLU A 723 4.19 -32.30 -18.59
C GLU A 723 3.89 -32.81 -17.17
N LEU A 724 2.93 -32.21 -16.47
CA LEU A 724 2.46 -32.62 -15.13
C LEU A 724 1.20 -33.50 -15.16
N ASP A 725 0.56 -33.69 -16.33
CA ASP A 725 -0.58 -34.60 -16.46
C ASP A 725 -0.07 -36.06 -16.43
N ARG A 726 -0.60 -36.85 -15.49
CA ARG A 726 -0.30 -38.30 -15.42
C ARG A 726 -1.00 -39.09 -16.53
N ASP A 727 -2.18 -38.62 -16.94
CA ASP A 727 -3.02 -39.22 -17.97
C ASP A 727 -3.22 -38.25 -19.13
N THR A 728 -2.51 -38.45 -20.23
CA THR A 728 -2.51 -37.56 -21.41
C THR A 728 -3.73 -37.77 -22.32
N HIS A 729 -4.92 -37.43 -21.82
CA HIS A 729 -6.15 -37.51 -22.59
C HIS A 729 -6.15 -36.49 -23.76
N PRO A 730 -6.45 -36.89 -25.01
CA PRO A 730 -6.34 -35.99 -26.18
C PRO A 730 -7.16 -34.69 -26.09
N GLU A 731 -8.32 -34.73 -25.41
CA GLU A 731 -9.13 -33.52 -25.17
C GLU A 731 -8.37 -32.46 -24.33
N ASN A 732 -7.50 -32.88 -23.40
CA ASN A 732 -6.72 -31.96 -22.56
C ASN A 732 -5.68 -31.21 -23.40
N SER A 733 -4.93 -31.92 -24.25
CA SER A 733 -3.95 -31.31 -25.17
C SER A 733 -4.61 -30.38 -26.19
N LEU A 734 -5.83 -30.71 -26.65
CA LEU A 734 -6.60 -29.83 -27.52
C LEU A 734 -7.06 -28.56 -26.78
N TYR A 735 -7.61 -28.70 -25.56
CA TYR A 735 -7.97 -27.56 -24.72
C TYR A 735 -6.75 -26.67 -24.42
N ASP A 736 -5.63 -27.25 -23.98
CA ASP A 736 -4.38 -26.58 -23.67
C ASP A 736 -3.90 -25.68 -24.83
N THR A 737 -3.94 -26.22 -26.05
CA THR A 737 -3.53 -25.53 -27.29
C THR A 737 -4.41 -24.31 -27.59
N VAL A 738 -5.69 -24.37 -27.25
CA VAL A 738 -6.67 -23.28 -27.49
C VAL A 738 -6.65 -22.27 -26.33
N ALA A 739 -6.59 -22.75 -25.09
CA ALA A 739 -6.60 -21.93 -23.88
C ALA A 739 -5.33 -21.07 -23.74
N THR A 740 -4.14 -21.57 -24.11
CA THR A 740 -2.91 -20.78 -24.06
C THR A 740 -2.96 -19.56 -25.00
N GLN A 741 -3.68 -19.62 -26.12
CA GLN A 741 -3.89 -18.44 -26.97
C GLN A 741 -4.72 -17.36 -26.25
N VAL A 742 -5.78 -17.78 -25.55
CA VAL A 742 -6.63 -16.89 -24.73
C VAL A 742 -5.87 -16.33 -23.53
N PHE A 743 -5.08 -17.15 -22.84
CA PHE A 743 -4.21 -16.70 -21.74
C PHE A 743 -3.13 -15.70 -22.23
N THR A 744 -2.54 -15.94 -23.41
CA THR A 744 -1.57 -15.02 -24.02
C THR A 744 -2.21 -13.66 -24.36
N PHE A 745 -3.45 -13.65 -24.87
CA PHE A 745 -4.23 -12.42 -25.02
C PHE A 745 -4.47 -11.74 -23.67
N TYR A 746 -4.89 -12.49 -22.65
CA TYR A 746 -5.15 -11.93 -21.31
C TYR A 746 -3.91 -11.31 -20.66
N LEU A 747 -2.73 -11.95 -20.76
CA LEU A 747 -1.50 -11.39 -20.22
C LEU A 747 -1.05 -10.15 -21.02
N ARG A 748 -1.20 -10.13 -22.35
CA ARG A 748 -0.95 -8.91 -23.16
C ARG A 748 -1.86 -7.76 -22.71
N LEU A 749 -3.13 -8.04 -22.46
CA LEU A 749 -4.08 -7.09 -21.87
C LEU A 749 -3.64 -6.63 -20.47
N GLN A 750 -3.08 -7.51 -19.64
CA GLN A 750 -2.56 -7.10 -18.32
C GLN A 750 -1.29 -6.24 -18.41
N LYS A 751 -0.40 -6.49 -19.37
CA LYS A 751 0.74 -5.59 -19.66
C LYS A 751 0.29 -4.20 -20.14
N MET A 752 -0.92 -4.07 -20.71
CA MET A 752 -1.58 -2.78 -20.94
C MET A 752 -2.19 -2.20 -19.66
N SER A 753 -2.86 -3.02 -18.85
CA SER A 753 -3.42 -2.65 -17.54
C SER A 753 -2.36 -2.01 -16.63
N ASP A 754 -1.13 -2.53 -16.62
CA ASP A 754 -0.01 -1.95 -15.86
C ASP A 754 0.36 -0.52 -16.34
N ARG A 755 0.47 -0.34 -17.66
CA ARG A 755 0.73 0.96 -18.30
C ARG A 755 -0.39 1.96 -18.01
N VAL A 756 -1.64 1.50 -17.98
CA VAL A 756 -2.83 2.28 -17.58
C VAL A 756 -2.75 2.69 -16.10
N VAL A 757 -2.35 1.78 -15.21
CA VAL A 757 -2.22 2.05 -13.76
C VAL A 757 -1.11 3.07 -13.46
N GLU A 758 0.05 2.99 -14.10
CA GLU A 758 1.17 3.93 -13.87
C GLU A 758 0.85 5.40 -14.28
N VAL A 759 -0.16 5.64 -15.12
CA VAL A 759 -0.63 7.01 -15.49
C VAL A 759 -1.91 7.45 -14.75
N THR A 760 -2.42 6.64 -13.82
CA THR A 760 -3.48 7.07 -12.88
C THR A 760 -2.99 8.23 -12.01
N HIS A 761 -3.92 9.06 -11.51
CA HIS A 761 -3.58 10.18 -10.63
C HIS A 761 -2.93 9.77 -9.30
N TYR A 762 -3.04 8.50 -8.88
CA TYR A 762 -2.33 7.94 -7.73
C TYR A 762 -0.84 7.67 -7.99
N ARG A 763 -0.46 7.44 -9.25
CA ARG A 763 0.91 7.08 -9.67
C ARG A 763 1.64 8.20 -10.38
N ARG A 764 0.90 9.06 -11.09
CA ARG A 764 1.42 10.22 -11.83
C ARG A 764 0.64 11.48 -11.47
N SER A 765 1.30 12.38 -10.74
CA SER A 765 0.84 13.75 -10.51
C SER A 765 0.66 14.50 -11.83
N ARG A 766 -0.37 15.34 -11.92
CA ARG A 766 -0.65 16.20 -13.09
C ARG A 766 -0.82 17.64 -12.61
N THR A 767 0.27 18.39 -12.57
CA THR A 767 0.31 19.72 -11.92
C THR A 767 0.29 20.87 -12.91
N THR A 768 0.46 20.59 -14.21
CA THR A 768 0.40 21.57 -15.30
C THR A 768 -0.51 21.08 -16.43
N PRO A 769 -1.01 21.99 -17.29
CA PRO A 769 -1.72 21.60 -18.51
C PRO A 769 -0.88 20.72 -19.46
N ALA A 770 0.45 20.82 -19.39
CA ALA A 770 1.35 19.96 -20.17
C ALA A 770 1.37 18.52 -19.64
N ASP A 771 1.31 18.29 -18.33
CA ASP A 771 1.21 16.94 -17.76
C ASP A 771 -0.12 16.27 -18.14
N GLN A 772 -1.21 17.04 -18.14
CA GLN A 772 -2.52 16.55 -18.55
C GLN A 772 -2.60 16.28 -20.05
N ALA A 773 -1.93 17.09 -20.89
CA ALA A 773 -1.77 16.82 -22.31
C ALA A 773 -0.97 15.53 -22.56
N GLU A 774 0.20 15.37 -21.93
CA GLU A 774 1.02 14.16 -22.09
C GLU A 774 0.28 12.89 -21.61
N VAL A 775 -0.48 12.97 -20.52
CA VAL A 775 -1.33 11.84 -20.10
C VAL A 775 -2.47 11.57 -21.09
N THR A 776 -3.02 12.61 -21.72
CA THR A 776 -4.05 12.44 -22.78
C THR A 776 -3.46 11.75 -24.01
N ASP A 777 -2.24 12.13 -24.43
CA ASP A 777 -1.51 11.49 -25.53
C ASP A 777 -1.17 10.03 -25.21
N LEU A 778 -0.64 9.75 -24.01
CA LEU A 778 -0.33 8.39 -23.54
C LEU A 778 -1.60 7.51 -23.45
N MET A 779 -2.72 8.06 -23.00
CA MET A 779 -4.02 7.37 -22.97
C MET A 779 -4.58 7.13 -24.38
N SER A 780 -4.38 8.06 -25.31
CA SER A 780 -4.78 7.90 -26.72
C SER A 780 -3.97 6.79 -27.41
N ALA A 781 -2.65 6.75 -27.17
CA ALA A 781 -1.80 5.64 -27.59
C ALA A 781 -2.26 4.31 -26.96
N LEU A 782 -2.50 4.26 -25.65
CA LEU A 782 -3.00 3.06 -24.96
C LEU A 782 -4.36 2.57 -25.50
N LYS A 783 -5.28 3.49 -25.82
CA LYS A 783 -6.57 3.15 -26.45
C LYS A 783 -6.38 2.57 -27.86
N THR A 784 -5.36 3.04 -28.59
CA THR A 784 -5.00 2.54 -29.93
C THR A 784 -4.35 1.16 -29.84
N ASP A 785 -3.39 0.97 -28.95
CA ASP A 785 -2.76 -0.34 -28.68
C ASP A 785 -3.82 -1.37 -28.28
N LEU A 786 -4.73 -1.00 -27.38
CA LEU A 786 -5.84 -1.83 -26.89
C LEU A 786 -6.78 -2.25 -28.03
N ALA A 787 -7.09 -1.34 -28.96
CA ALA A 787 -7.89 -1.66 -30.15
C ALA A 787 -7.16 -2.63 -31.11
N SER A 788 -5.83 -2.50 -31.29
CA SER A 788 -5.04 -3.47 -32.07
C SER A 788 -5.07 -4.86 -31.43
N LEU A 789 -4.82 -4.95 -30.11
CA LEU A 789 -4.90 -6.23 -29.38
C LEU A 789 -6.29 -6.86 -29.49
N TRP A 790 -7.35 -6.04 -29.55
CA TRP A 790 -8.70 -6.53 -29.79
C TRP A 790 -8.84 -7.13 -31.18
N GLU A 791 -8.43 -6.46 -32.26
CA GLU A 791 -8.56 -7.05 -33.60
C GLU A 791 -7.64 -8.26 -33.81
N ASP A 792 -6.47 -8.29 -33.16
CA ASP A 792 -5.54 -9.42 -33.12
C ASP A 792 -6.02 -10.59 -32.22
N ARG A 793 -7.16 -10.48 -31.53
CA ARG A 793 -7.65 -11.49 -30.56
C ARG A 793 -7.78 -12.90 -31.16
N PRO A 794 -7.40 -13.97 -30.44
CA PRO A 794 -7.44 -15.34 -30.97
C PRO A 794 -8.88 -15.81 -31.26
N ALA A 795 -9.03 -16.82 -32.12
CA ALA A 795 -10.32 -17.29 -32.62
C ALA A 795 -11.40 -17.58 -31.55
N PRO A 796 -11.10 -18.14 -30.36
CA PRO A 796 -12.10 -18.33 -29.31
C PRO A 796 -12.74 -17.02 -28.80
N LEU A 797 -12.04 -15.88 -28.91
CA LEU A 797 -12.55 -14.55 -28.56
C LEU A 797 -13.24 -13.83 -29.73
N ARG A 798 -13.44 -14.53 -30.86
CA ARG A 798 -14.23 -14.05 -32.01
C ARG A 798 -15.55 -14.83 -32.19
N LEU A 799 -15.71 -15.99 -31.55
CA LEU A 799 -16.90 -16.83 -31.62
C LEU A 799 -17.86 -16.56 -30.45
N GLN A 800 -19.17 -16.76 -30.66
CA GLN A 800 -20.18 -16.72 -29.59
C GLN A 800 -20.27 -18.09 -28.88
N PRO A 801 -20.84 -18.18 -27.65
CA PRO A 801 -20.86 -19.42 -26.86
C PRO A 801 -21.46 -20.61 -27.61
N ASP A 802 -22.56 -20.43 -28.34
CA ASP A 802 -23.17 -21.51 -29.12
C ASP A 802 -22.26 -22.04 -30.23
N LYS A 803 -21.46 -21.17 -30.85
CA LYS A 803 -20.46 -21.62 -31.84
C LYS A 803 -19.30 -22.33 -31.19
N LEU A 804 -18.92 -22.01 -29.95
CA LEU A 804 -17.96 -22.81 -29.19
C LEU A 804 -18.54 -24.19 -28.78
N ARG A 805 -19.84 -24.27 -28.46
CA ARG A 805 -20.56 -25.54 -28.20
C ARG A 805 -20.70 -26.40 -29.46
N GLU A 806 -20.88 -25.80 -30.63
CA GLU A 806 -20.94 -26.53 -31.92
C GLU A 806 -19.60 -27.14 -32.35
N HIS A 807 -18.47 -26.53 -31.98
CA HIS A 807 -17.13 -26.93 -32.46
C HIS A 807 -16.34 -27.81 -31.48
N PHE A 808 -16.74 -27.89 -30.20
CA PHE A 808 -15.98 -28.59 -29.16
C PHE A 808 -16.90 -29.36 -28.18
N SER A 809 -16.43 -30.51 -27.70
CA SER A 809 -17.11 -31.31 -26.67
C SER A 809 -17.40 -30.47 -25.41
N THR A 810 -18.41 -30.83 -24.63
CA THR A 810 -18.82 -30.09 -23.41
C THR A 810 -17.69 -29.92 -22.39
N LYS A 811 -16.77 -30.89 -22.31
CA LYS A 811 -15.56 -30.82 -21.48
C LYS A 811 -14.60 -29.70 -21.90
N ILE A 812 -14.54 -29.36 -23.19
CA ILE A 812 -13.66 -28.31 -23.74
C ILE A 812 -14.41 -26.98 -23.84
N SER A 813 -15.63 -26.98 -24.39
CA SER A 813 -16.40 -25.74 -24.64
C SER A 813 -16.80 -25.02 -23.36
N THR A 814 -17.28 -25.72 -22.32
CA THR A 814 -17.68 -25.08 -21.04
C THR A 814 -16.54 -24.27 -20.39
N PRO A 815 -15.36 -24.83 -20.07
CA PRO A 815 -14.28 -24.05 -19.49
C PRO A 815 -13.71 -22.99 -20.45
N LEU A 816 -13.72 -23.24 -21.77
CA LEU A 816 -13.26 -22.27 -22.76
C LEU A 816 -14.19 -21.05 -22.86
N ILE A 817 -15.50 -21.25 -22.79
CA ILE A 817 -16.52 -20.17 -22.75
C ILE A 817 -16.33 -19.35 -21.48
N ALA A 818 -16.17 -19.99 -20.31
CA ALA A 818 -15.99 -19.28 -19.04
C ALA A 818 -14.69 -18.44 -19.02
N LEU A 819 -13.59 -19.00 -19.54
CA LEU A 819 -12.30 -18.32 -19.70
C LEU A 819 -12.42 -17.14 -20.69
N ALA A 820 -13.05 -17.35 -21.84
CA ALA A 820 -13.28 -16.30 -22.83
C ALA A 820 -14.14 -15.16 -22.26
N GLY A 821 -15.20 -15.48 -21.52
CA GLY A 821 -16.08 -14.50 -20.87
C GLY A 821 -15.35 -13.56 -19.92
N VAL A 822 -14.52 -14.08 -19.01
CA VAL A 822 -13.74 -13.24 -18.09
C VAL A 822 -12.67 -12.42 -18.82
N CYS A 823 -12.05 -12.94 -19.88
CA CYS A 823 -11.08 -12.19 -20.69
C CYS A 823 -11.74 -11.05 -21.49
N ILE A 824 -12.93 -11.26 -22.04
CA ILE A 824 -13.70 -10.24 -22.78
C ILE A 824 -14.23 -9.16 -21.81
N ALA A 825 -14.73 -9.55 -20.63
CA ALA A 825 -15.14 -8.61 -19.59
C ALA A 825 -13.96 -7.77 -19.08
N ALA A 826 -12.77 -8.38 -18.89
CA ALA A 826 -11.55 -7.66 -18.54
C ALA A 826 -11.12 -6.65 -19.62
N TYR A 827 -11.28 -6.97 -20.91
CA TYR A 827 -11.00 -6.04 -22.01
C TYR A 827 -11.91 -4.80 -21.95
N HIS A 828 -13.22 -5.00 -21.82
CA HIS A 828 -14.17 -3.88 -21.67
C HIS A 828 -13.95 -3.08 -20.39
N THR A 829 -13.43 -3.71 -19.34
CA THR A 829 -13.03 -3.03 -18.09
C THR A 829 -11.93 -1.99 -18.34
N GLU A 830 -10.92 -2.26 -19.19
CA GLU A 830 -9.88 -1.27 -19.48
C GLU A 830 -10.41 -0.07 -20.27
N ILE A 831 -11.42 -0.26 -21.14
CA ILE A 831 -12.10 0.86 -21.83
C ILE A 831 -12.76 1.80 -20.81
N ILE A 832 -13.43 1.24 -19.81
CA ILE A 832 -14.04 2.00 -18.71
C ILE A 832 -12.97 2.74 -17.90
N VAL A 833 -11.88 2.05 -17.52
CA VAL A 833 -10.77 2.66 -16.76
C VAL A 833 -10.11 3.81 -17.54
N ILE A 834 -9.82 3.62 -18.83
CA ILE A 834 -9.26 4.68 -19.71
C ILE A 834 -10.23 5.86 -19.80
N GLY A 835 -11.52 5.63 -20.04
CA GLY A 835 -12.53 6.68 -20.10
C GLY A 835 -12.69 7.46 -18.79
N ARG A 836 -12.51 6.79 -17.64
CA ARG A 836 -12.52 7.38 -16.30
C ARG A 836 -11.25 8.15 -15.96
N ILE A 837 -10.11 7.79 -16.54
CA ILE A 837 -8.80 8.46 -16.39
C ILE A 837 -8.69 9.73 -17.26
N LEU A 838 -9.37 9.73 -18.42
CA LEU A 838 -9.44 10.84 -19.38
C LEU A 838 -10.55 11.85 -19.08
N GLY A 839 -11.70 11.40 -18.58
CA GLY A 839 -12.92 12.20 -18.58
C GLY A 839 -13.07 13.16 -17.40
N ASP A 840 -13.22 14.45 -17.71
CA ASP A 840 -13.70 15.50 -16.80
C ASP A 840 -15.24 15.60 -16.62
N PRO A 841 -16.13 15.09 -17.51
CA PRO A 841 -17.56 15.02 -17.18
C PRO A 841 -17.82 13.91 -16.15
N PRO A 842 -18.90 14.02 -15.34
CA PRO A 842 -19.26 12.98 -14.38
C PRO A 842 -19.71 11.68 -15.07
N PHE A 843 -20.35 11.79 -16.24
CA PHE A 843 -21.02 10.67 -16.91
C PHE A 843 -20.10 9.85 -17.83
N PRO A 844 -20.44 8.58 -18.12
CA PRO A 844 -19.63 7.72 -18.99
C PRO A 844 -19.63 8.18 -20.45
N THR A 845 -18.50 8.01 -21.14
CA THR A 845 -18.39 8.24 -22.60
C THR A 845 -19.21 7.20 -23.37
N THR A 846 -19.46 7.44 -24.66
CA THR A 846 -20.19 6.48 -25.53
C THR A 846 -19.54 5.10 -25.54
N GLU A 847 -18.20 5.03 -25.58
CA GLU A 847 -17.46 3.77 -25.55
C GLU A 847 -17.50 3.11 -24.17
N ALA A 848 -17.47 3.90 -23.08
CA ALA A 848 -17.68 3.38 -21.74
C ALA A 848 -19.09 2.82 -21.56
N LYS A 849 -20.14 3.47 -22.08
CA LYS A 849 -21.52 2.94 -22.09
C LYS A 849 -21.63 1.64 -22.88
N HIS A 850 -20.97 1.55 -24.03
CA HIS A 850 -20.92 0.30 -24.79
C HIS A 850 -20.18 -0.80 -24.01
N ALA A 851 -19.05 -0.49 -23.38
CA ALA A 851 -18.30 -1.44 -22.55
C ALA A 851 -19.10 -1.92 -21.33
N LEU A 852 -19.84 -1.03 -20.66
CA LEU A 852 -20.78 -1.38 -19.59
C LEU A 852 -21.84 -2.37 -20.12
N GLN A 853 -22.48 -2.08 -21.26
CA GLN A 853 -23.48 -2.97 -21.84
C GLN A 853 -22.88 -4.34 -22.21
N GLN A 854 -21.66 -4.41 -22.74
CA GLN A 854 -21.03 -5.70 -23.04
C GLN A 854 -20.69 -6.49 -21.77
N ILE A 855 -20.16 -5.86 -20.71
CA ILE A 855 -19.96 -6.52 -19.41
C ILE A 855 -21.28 -7.10 -18.88
N ARG A 856 -22.39 -6.36 -19.01
CA ARG A 856 -23.71 -6.84 -18.61
C ARG A 856 -24.20 -8.01 -19.47
N ASN A 857 -24.06 -7.93 -20.79
CA ASN A 857 -24.42 -9.02 -21.71
C ASN A 857 -23.64 -10.33 -21.44
N ILE A 858 -22.40 -10.22 -20.96
CA ILE A 858 -21.55 -11.36 -20.59
C ILE A 858 -22.01 -11.99 -19.27
N ILE A 859 -22.37 -11.17 -18.28
CA ILE A 859 -22.70 -11.61 -16.91
C ILE A 859 -24.15 -12.08 -16.78
N ASP A 860 -25.10 -11.43 -17.47
CA ASP A 860 -26.51 -11.83 -17.51
C ASP A 860 -26.78 -12.92 -18.59
N GLY A 861 -25.76 -13.43 -19.29
CA GLY A 861 -25.89 -14.36 -20.43
C GLY A 861 -24.91 -15.54 -20.43
N ASP A 862 -24.93 -16.31 -21.53
CA ASP A 862 -24.28 -17.62 -21.73
C ASP A 862 -22.75 -17.72 -21.54
N TRP A 863 -22.07 -16.62 -21.21
CA TRP A 863 -20.63 -16.61 -20.92
C TRP A 863 -20.32 -16.97 -19.45
N ASN A 864 -21.26 -16.77 -18.51
CA ASN A 864 -21.11 -17.22 -17.12
C ASN A 864 -21.59 -18.67 -16.94
N VAL A 865 -20.85 -19.62 -17.51
CA VAL A 865 -21.10 -21.06 -17.27
C VAL A 865 -20.31 -21.50 -16.03
N SER A 866 -21.02 -21.89 -14.96
CA SER A 866 -20.44 -22.53 -13.77
C SER A 866 -21.27 -23.75 -13.36
N ALA A 867 -20.68 -24.68 -12.60
CA ALA A 867 -21.33 -25.93 -12.22
C ALA A 867 -22.36 -25.79 -11.07
N GLU A 868 -22.38 -24.64 -10.38
CA GLU A 868 -23.04 -24.47 -9.08
C GLU A 868 -23.98 -23.25 -9.02
N GLY A 869 -24.17 -22.54 -10.14
CA GLY A 869 -24.91 -21.27 -10.18
C GLY A 869 -24.19 -20.10 -9.49
N THR A 870 -22.96 -20.30 -9.02
CA THR A 870 -22.06 -19.27 -8.50
C THR A 870 -21.47 -18.43 -9.64
N LEU A 871 -21.26 -17.14 -9.41
CA LEU A 871 -20.66 -16.26 -10.43
C LEU A 871 -19.12 -16.39 -10.40
N ASN A 872 -18.47 -16.45 -11.56
CA ASN A 872 -17.02 -16.64 -11.66
C ASN A 872 -16.24 -15.47 -11.00
N PRO A 873 -15.28 -15.73 -10.08
CA PRO A 873 -14.47 -14.69 -9.43
C PRO A 873 -13.71 -13.75 -10.38
N GLY A 874 -13.44 -14.14 -11.63
CA GLY A 874 -12.88 -13.23 -12.64
C GLY A 874 -13.76 -12.00 -12.92
N TYR A 875 -15.06 -12.05 -12.61
CA TYR A 875 -15.99 -10.93 -12.79
C TYR A 875 -15.99 -9.90 -11.65
N VAL A 876 -15.22 -10.08 -10.56
CA VAL A 876 -15.13 -9.09 -9.46
C VAL A 876 -14.76 -7.71 -9.98
N ARG A 877 -13.64 -7.59 -10.71
CA ARG A 877 -13.17 -6.30 -11.22
C ARG A 877 -14.09 -5.69 -12.30
N PRO A 878 -14.59 -6.45 -13.31
CA PRO A 878 -15.61 -5.96 -14.23
C PRO A 878 -16.87 -5.39 -13.54
N LEU A 879 -17.42 -6.08 -12.53
CA LEU A 879 -18.60 -5.60 -11.80
C LEU A 879 -18.30 -4.37 -10.94
N PHE A 880 -17.16 -4.37 -10.25
CA PHE A 880 -16.71 -3.23 -9.46
C PHE A 880 -16.55 -1.97 -10.33
N MET A 881 -15.87 -2.10 -11.47
CA MET A 881 -15.71 -0.98 -12.41
C MET A 881 -17.00 -0.59 -13.12
N TYR A 882 -17.92 -1.54 -13.35
CA TYR A 882 -19.27 -1.23 -13.84
C TYR A 882 -20.02 -0.32 -12.86
N ALA A 883 -20.11 -0.73 -11.59
CA ALA A 883 -20.81 0.01 -10.56
C ALA A 883 -20.20 1.40 -10.30
N LEU A 884 -18.86 1.52 -10.32
CA LEU A 884 -18.17 2.80 -10.14
C LEU A 884 -18.45 3.81 -11.25
N GLU A 885 -18.64 3.34 -12.48
CA GLU A 885 -18.85 4.19 -13.66
C GLU A 885 -20.33 4.50 -13.89
N SER A 886 -21.22 3.60 -13.50
CA SER A 886 -22.67 3.85 -13.43
C SER A 886 -23.03 4.96 -12.44
N PHE A 887 -24.05 5.74 -12.80
CA PHE A 887 -24.69 6.73 -11.92
C PHE A 887 -26.12 6.32 -11.51
N GLN A 888 -26.76 5.43 -12.28
CA GLN A 888 -28.12 4.98 -12.03
C GLN A 888 -28.14 4.01 -10.83
N LYS A 889 -29.13 4.12 -9.93
CA LYS A 889 -29.15 3.35 -8.68
C LYS A 889 -29.37 1.86 -8.93
N ASP A 890 -30.20 1.51 -9.90
CA ASP A 890 -30.52 0.17 -10.36
C ASP A 890 -29.33 -0.53 -11.04
N GLU A 891 -28.53 0.18 -11.85
CA GLU A 891 -27.28 -0.34 -12.41
C GLU A 891 -26.27 -0.70 -11.32
N ILE A 892 -26.09 0.18 -10.33
CA ILE A 892 -25.22 -0.07 -9.17
C ILE A 892 -25.74 -1.23 -8.32
N GLN A 893 -27.05 -1.30 -8.08
CA GLN A 893 -27.66 -2.39 -7.31
C GLN A 893 -27.47 -3.74 -8.00
N TRP A 894 -27.74 -3.82 -9.31
CA TRP A 894 -27.50 -5.03 -10.11
C TRP A 894 -26.04 -5.50 -9.98
N ALA A 895 -25.08 -4.58 -10.06
CA ALA A 895 -23.67 -4.93 -9.95
C ALA A 895 -23.26 -5.36 -8.53
N ALA A 896 -23.79 -4.72 -7.49
CA ALA A 896 -23.59 -5.11 -6.09
C ALA A 896 -24.18 -6.51 -5.79
N ASP A 897 -25.36 -6.80 -6.32
CA ASP A 897 -26.04 -8.08 -6.14
C ASP A 897 -25.37 -9.20 -6.95
N ARG A 898 -24.79 -8.90 -8.12
CA ARG A 898 -23.90 -9.81 -8.85
C ARG A 898 -22.56 -10.03 -8.14
N LEU A 899 -22.00 -9.01 -7.47
CA LEU A 899 -20.80 -9.20 -6.63
C LEU A 899 -21.08 -10.18 -5.48
N ARG A 900 -22.22 -10.02 -4.78
CA ARG A 900 -22.66 -10.95 -3.70
C ARG A 900 -22.84 -12.41 -4.14
N GLN A 901 -22.99 -12.67 -5.44
CA GLN A 901 -23.08 -14.03 -6.02
C GLN A 901 -21.70 -14.68 -6.24
N ILE A 902 -20.60 -13.93 -6.14
CA ILE A 902 -19.23 -14.45 -6.20
C ILE A 902 -18.85 -15.00 -4.83
N LYS A 903 -18.87 -16.33 -4.70
CA LYS A 903 -18.45 -17.06 -3.49
C LYS A 903 -16.96 -17.43 -3.57
N ASN A 904 -16.08 -16.51 -3.20
CA ASN A 904 -14.67 -16.80 -2.93
C ASN A 904 -14.20 -15.98 -1.70
N PRO A 905 -13.51 -16.59 -0.71
CA PRO A 905 -13.09 -15.90 0.52
C PRO A 905 -12.15 -14.71 0.25
N ILE A 906 -11.19 -14.90 -0.65
CA ILE A 906 -10.12 -13.93 -0.95
C ILE A 906 -10.65 -12.76 -1.79
N SER A 907 -11.68 -12.99 -2.61
CA SER A 907 -12.30 -11.95 -3.45
C SER A 907 -12.97 -10.81 -2.67
N ARG A 908 -13.29 -10.99 -1.38
CA ARG A 908 -13.96 -9.99 -0.51
C ARG A 908 -15.19 -9.33 -1.18
N SER A 909 -15.91 -10.10 -1.97
CA SER A 909 -16.99 -9.65 -2.86
C SER A 909 -18.12 -8.93 -2.13
N ASN A 910 -18.49 -9.40 -0.94
CA ASN A 910 -19.47 -8.75 -0.07
C ASN A 910 -19.05 -7.35 0.41
N PHE A 911 -17.76 -7.15 0.73
CA PHE A 911 -17.23 -5.81 1.07
C PHE A 911 -17.29 -4.90 -0.15
N LEU A 912 -16.87 -5.40 -1.31
CA LEU A 912 -16.86 -4.64 -2.56
C LEU A 912 -18.28 -4.25 -3.01
N ALA A 913 -19.29 -5.09 -2.77
CA ALA A 913 -20.70 -4.77 -3.03
C ALA A 913 -21.17 -3.59 -2.17
N SER A 914 -20.99 -3.66 -0.84
CA SER A 914 -21.35 -2.56 0.08
C SER A 914 -20.55 -1.27 -0.20
N PHE A 915 -19.29 -1.41 -0.64
CA PHE A 915 -18.46 -0.28 -1.06
C PHE A 915 -19.04 0.44 -2.29
N VAL A 916 -19.43 -0.28 -3.36
CA VAL A 916 -19.93 0.38 -4.59
C VAL A 916 -21.31 1.00 -4.41
N GLU A 917 -22.14 0.48 -3.51
CA GLU A 917 -23.42 1.09 -3.14
C GLU A 917 -23.20 2.45 -2.46
N ALA A 918 -22.37 2.49 -1.40
CA ALA A 918 -22.05 3.71 -0.67
C ALA A 918 -21.28 4.73 -1.53
N HIS A 919 -20.34 4.25 -2.36
CA HIS A 919 -19.60 5.09 -3.31
C HIS A 919 -20.52 5.70 -4.36
N GLY A 920 -21.42 4.89 -4.94
CA GLY A 920 -22.42 5.35 -5.89
C GLY A 920 -23.39 6.38 -5.31
N GLU A 921 -23.75 6.26 -4.03
CA GLU A 921 -24.49 7.30 -3.32
C GLU A 921 -23.68 8.59 -3.15
N ALA A 922 -22.41 8.51 -2.75
CA ALA A 922 -21.52 9.66 -2.67
C ALA A 922 -21.32 10.36 -4.04
N GLN A 923 -21.24 9.60 -5.14
CA GLN A 923 -21.17 10.18 -6.50
C GLN A 923 -22.44 10.95 -6.87
N ARG A 924 -23.62 10.40 -6.58
CA ARG A 924 -24.91 11.07 -6.80
C ARG A 924 -25.04 12.33 -5.94
N ALA A 925 -24.75 12.23 -4.65
CA ALA A 925 -24.87 13.33 -3.70
C ALA A 925 -23.92 14.52 -4.03
N GLN A 926 -22.75 14.24 -4.60
CA GLN A 926 -21.78 15.28 -5.01
C GLN A 926 -21.91 15.69 -6.48
N GLY A 927 -22.79 15.07 -7.27
CA GLY A 927 -22.96 15.32 -8.71
C GLY A 927 -21.73 15.04 -9.57
N ARG A 928 -20.75 14.29 -9.05
CA ARG A 928 -19.41 14.12 -9.65
C ARG A 928 -18.79 12.76 -9.32
N ARG A 929 -17.79 12.34 -10.10
CA ARG A 929 -17.00 11.14 -9.80
C ARG A 929 -16.26 11.30 -8.47
N VAL A 930 -16.29 10.25 -7.64
CA VAL A 930 -15.60 10.19 -6.34
C VAL A 930 -14.39 9.26 -6.42
N THR A 931 -13.30 9.64 -5.76
CA THR A 931 -12.02 8.90 -5.83
C THR A 931 -12.04 7.66 -4.93
N MET A 932 -12.00 6.47 -5.55
CA MET A 932 -12.22 5.19 -4.84
C MET A 932 -11.26 4.93 -3.67
N LYS A 933 -9.96 5.25 -3.78
CA LYS A 933 -8.97 4.93 -2.73
C LYS A 933 -9.22 5.74 -1.46
N TYR A 934 -9.38 7.06 -1.59
CA TYR A 934 -9.68 7.94 -0.46
C TYR A 934 -11.06 7.65 0.13
N PHE A 935 -12.06 7.34 -0.69
CA PHE A 935 -13.39 6.97 -0.18
C PHE A 935 -13.35 5.67 0.63
N CYS A 936 -12.59 4.66 0.21
CA CYS A 936 -12.43 3.40 0.94
C CYS A 936 -11.88 3.65 2.35
N TYR A 937 -10.77 4.37 2.44
CA TYR A 937 -10.12 4.70 3.71
C TYR A 937 -11.02 5.57 4.61
N MET A 938 -11.64 6.63 4.06
CA MET A 938 -12.46 7.57 4.84
C MET A 938 -13.82 7.01 5.29
N THR A 939 -14.36 5.99 4.61
CA THR A 939 -15.71 5.46 4.90
C THR A 939 -15.69 4.08 5.55
N PHE A 940 -14.67 3.26 5.28
CA PHE A 940 -14.57 1.89 5.79
C PHE A 940 -13.34 1.65 6.68
N GLY A 941 -12.46 2.64 6.85
CA GLY A 941 -11.26 2.53 7.71
C GLY A 941 -10.18 1.57 7.20
N VAL A 942 -10.30 1.07 5.97
CA VAL A 942 -9.41 0.05 5.39
C VAL A 942 -9.00 0.40 3.94
N PRO A 943 -7.80 -0.01 3.49
CA PRO A 943 -7.40 0.08 2.08
C PRO A 943 -8.22 -0.87 1.19
N LEU A 944 -8.44 -0.46 -0.06
CA LEU A 944 -9.27 -1.18 -1.02
C LEU A 944 -8.66 -2.56 -1.39
N PRO A 945 -9.46 -3.66 -1.38
CA PRO A 945 -8.99 -5.02 -1.75
C PRO A 945 -8.36 -5.15 -3.14
N TYR A 946 -7.57 -6.21 -3.33
CA TYR A 946 -7.03 -6.60 -4.63
C TYR A 946 -8.12 -7.22 -5.51
N MET A 947 -8.11 -6.89 -6.82
CA MET A 947 -9.12 -7.26 -7.82
C MET A 947 -8.51 -7.32 -9.21
#